data_AF-A0AAW8ECN9-F1
#
_entry.id   AF-A0AAW8ECN9-F1
#
_cell.length_a   1.000
_cell.length_b   1.000
_cell.length_c   1.000
_cell.angle_alpha   90.00
_cell.angle_beta   90.00
_cell.angle_gamma   90.00
#
_symmetry.space_group_name_H-M   'P 1'
#
loop_
_entity.id
_entity.type
_entity.pdbx_description
1 polymer ?
#
loop_
_entity_poly.entity_id
_entity_poly.type
_entity_poly.pdbx_seq_one_letter_code
_entity_poly.pdbx_strand_id
1 'polypeptide(L)'
;MTRRADLPRTRADFLSADGVLLIVRETPPAPAPANGQPTAVAGNPIEGDEILLAVWDDGSTSALNGHVDLGTGIQTALAQIVAEELELGMPCVRMMLGDTARAPNQGATIASASIQIHAQPLRLAAAQARAWLLARAAERLGVAADALQVRNGVVRVAEAPDRHLNYADLVAGQRTVLRLDPAAVPKDPADYRIVGTRQARVDIPAKLAGDLVFVHDMRVPGMLHGRVVRPPYAGADHGEFIGNTLESVDESSIAHIPGIRAVVVIRDFVGIVAEREEHAEQALRELRVRWKPWPGMPDLSNLAQALRDNPSTQRLLVDEGDVDGAIAAAAQPMHRTYVWPYQMHASIGPSCALAEWLPEDGSGMQLRCWAGSQNPHVLRADLAKLMGVDDVQVDVIRMEAAGCYGRNGADDVAADAALLARAVGAPVRVQLTREQEHAWEPKGAAQLMEVDGGLMADGRIAAYDFETSYPSNGAPTLALLLTRTIEPVAQAFEMGDRTARPPYSVDNLRVKVNDMAPIVRASWLRGVSALPNSFAHESYIDELATAAGVDPVQFRLRHLSDPRAVELVQATAQKAGWRMRTGPEENADGGLGEGGDILFGQGFAYARYIHSKWPGFGAAWAAWVADVEVNRRTGEVHVRRVVVGHDAGLLVNPAGVEHQVHGNVIQTTSRALKEEVQFAPQQGAEAAAAGAQLLTGVRPSGVVASREWGSYPIINFRDVPVIEVMHMPRPGEPSLGAGESSSVPGTAAIANAIFDATGVRFREPPFTPEKVLAALNPGLLPPLPGEGGGGGERRSKGGAAVPPSQPSPGRGRSNAPWPRRKSVWATGTALFIGGLGLIAGLLGWRSAIAPVSLSAPVYSEATIERGRVLAALGDCAVCHTAPGGAPNAGGRAMQTPFGTLYTTNLTPDADTGLGRWSFSAFQRAMREGVSRDGHHLYPAFPYTAFAKTSDDDLQALYAYFMSMPAVRAETPKAELKFPFSMRPLMAGWNALFHDPAPLQPVATQSAEWNRGAYLVNGLGHCGACHTPRNALGAEQGGSAFLSGAMVDGWEAPALTQLSKSAVPWDADALYRYLRNGHSPRHGIAGGPMAEVVRELAQVPDADVRAMATYLASFNPAPAADPQAVAQQVVDNAARTQGRLLGPAQRMFDSACASCHHDGDGPTLLGVNTPLALNGNLTSARPDNLLRTILDGVREPASQGIGFMPAFRDALDDRQIAELAGYMRARFAPQEPAWKNLPAEVARVRAARGHGAE
;
A
#
# COMPACT_ATOMS: atom_id res chain seq x y z
N MET A 1 4.83 38.31 19.85
CA MET A 1 3.70 38.27 20.82
C MET A 1 2.63 37.37 20.24
N THR A 2 2.05 36.49 21.05
CA THR A 2 0.92 35.64 20.65
C THR A 2 -0.30 36.52 20.42
N ARG A 3 -0.95 36.43 19.25
CA ARG A 3 -2.16 37.22 18.96
C ARG A 3 -3.32 36.72 19.80
N ARG A 4 -4.24 37.60 20.19
CA ARG A 4 -5.46 37.24 20.93
C ARG A 4 -6.31 36.24 20.17
N ALA A 5 -6.35 36.35 18.84
CA ALA A 5 -7.06 35.39 17.98
C ALA A 5 -6.57 33.93 18.07
N ASP A 6 -5.37 33.70 18.61
CA ASP A 6 -4.77 32.36 18.75
C ASP A 6 -4.97 31.75 20.16
N LEU A 7 -5.53 32.51 21.13
CA LEU A 7 -5.62 32.10 22.53
C LEU A 7 -6.84 31.20 22.88
N PRO A 8 -8.06 31.43 22.35
CA PRO A 8 -9.24 30.65 22.74
C PRO A 8 -9.13 29.17 22.38
N ARG A 9 -9.44 28.31 23.36
CA ARG A 9 -9.43 26.84 23.25
C ARG A 9 -10.83 26.24 23.25
N THR A 10 -11.81 26.91 23.84
CA THR A 10 -13.22 26.48 23.89
C THR A 10 -14.17 27.61 23.49
N ARG A 11 -15.44 27.31 23.16
CA ARG A 11 -16.49 28.33 23.01
C ARG A 11 -16.63 29.22 24.26
N ALA A 12 -16.47 28.64 25.46
CA ALA A 12 -16.55 29.38 26.71
C ALA A 12 -15.47 30.47 26.81
N ASP A 13 -14.24 30.19 26.34
CA ASP A 13 -13.14 31.17 26.37
C ASP A 13 -13.49 32.44 25.57
N PHE A 14 -14.06 32.27 24.37
CA PHE A 14 -14.55 33.40 23.58
C PHE A 14 -15.64 34.16 24.32
N LEU A 15 -16.65 33.44 24.81
CA LEU A 15 -17.79 34.04 25.49
C LEU A 15 -17.38 34.78 26.76
N SER A 16 -16.32 34.37 27.46
CA SER A 16 -15.83 35.05 28.67
C SER A 16 -14.83 36.18 28.43
N ALA A 17 -14.36 36.37 27.19
CA ALA A 17 -13.28 37.32 26.92
C ALA A 17 -13.76 38.78 26.91
N ASP A 18 -12.91 39.68 27.40
CA ASP A 18 -13.04 41.14 27.26
C ASP A 18 -12.25 41.65 26.05
N GLY A 19 -12.52 42.87 25.57
CA GLY A 19 -11.82 43.46 24.44
C GLY A 19 -12.12 42.76 23.10
N VAL A 20 -13.38 42.37 22.91
CA VAL A 20 -13.83 41.57 21.77
C VAL A 20 -15.24 41.94 21.30
N LEU A 21 -15.42 41.95 19.98
CA LEU A 21 -16.72 41.92 19.31
C LEU A 21 -16.98 40.51 18.79
N LEU A 22 -18.05 39.87 19.28
CA LEU A 22 -18.48 38.54 18.88
C LEU A 22 -19.75 38.61 18.02
N ILE A 23 -19.76 37.83 16.93
CA ILE A 23 -20.98 37.53 16.18
C ILE A 23 -21.34 36.06 16.40
N VAL A 24 -22.52 35.83 16.97
CA VAL A 24 -23.02 34.50 17.35
C VAL A 24 -24.34 34.17 16.64
N ARG A 25 -24.65 32.89 16.47
CA ARG A 25 -25.97 32.44 15.99
C ARG A 25 -26.51 31.32 16.87
N GLU A 26 -27.83 31.18 16.92
CA GLU A 26 -28.45 30.00 17.52
C GLU A 26 -28.08 28.76 16.68
N THR A 27 -27.91 27.63 17.36
CA THR A 27 -27.65 26.34 16.71
C THR A 27 -28.79 26.00 15.76
N PRO A 28 -28.54 25.88 14.43
CA PRO A 28 -29.60 25.56 13.49
C PRO A 28 -30.13 24.14 13.72
N PRO A 29 -31.43 23.88 13.47
CA PRO A 29 -31.96 22.53 13.51
C PRO A 29 -31.27 21.65 12.45
N ALA A 30 -31.10 20.37 12.76
CA ALA A 30 -30.57 19.41 11.80
C ALA A 30 -31.49 19.30 10.56
N PRO A 31 -30.93 19.25 9.33
CA PRO A 31 -31.75 19.04 8.14
C PRO A 31 -32.43 17.66 8.19
N ALA A 32 -33.64 17.57 7.63
CA ALA A 32 -34.35 16.30 7.53
C ALA A 32 -33.56 15.31 6.65
N PRO A 33 -33.35 14.06 7.10
CA PRO A 33 -32.63 13.07 6.31
C PRO A 33 -33.42 12.66 5.05
N ALA A 34 -32.73 12.17 4.02
CA ALA A 34 -33.38 11.42 2.94
C ALA A 34 -33.92 10.09 3.48
N ASN A 35 -34.88 9.46 2.78
CA ASN A 35 -35.43 8.19 3.27
C ASN A 35 -34.33 7.13 3.39
N GLY A 36 -34.39 6.37 4.49
CA GLY A 36 -33.38 5.37 4.83
C GLY A 36 -32.10 5.95 5.45
N GLN A 37 -31.74 7.22 5.26
CA GLN A 37 -30.51 7.76 5.88
C GLN A 37 -30.68 8.03 7.38
N PRO A 38 -29.60 7.88 8.19
CA PRO A 38 -29.62 8.30 9.58
C PRO A 38 -29.82 9.82 9.70
N THR A 39 -30.40 10.27 10.81
CA THR A 39 -30.54 11.70 11.12
C THR A 39 -29.18 12.37 11.15
N ALA A 40 -29.08 13.57 10.58
CA ALA A 40 -27.86 14.37 10.67
C ALA A 40 -27.51 14.67 12.13
N VAL A 41 -26.22 14.64 12.47
CA VAL A 41 -25.72 14.99 13.80
C VAL A 41 -25.97 16.47 14.04
N ALA A 42 -26.91 16.79 14.93
CA ALA A 42 -27.23 18.17 15.32
C ALA A 42 -26.13 18.76 16.22
N GLY A 43 -26.03 20.09 16.30
CA GLY A 43 -25.24 20.73 17.36
C GLY A 43 -25.89 20.49 18.72
N ASN A 44 -25.08 20.22 19.75
CA ASN A 44 -25.62 19.98 21.09
C ASN A 44 -26.02 21.31 21.74
N PRO A 45 -27.29 21.49 22.17
CA PRO A 45 -27.76 22.73 22.80
C PRO A 45 -26.99 23.14 24.07
N ILE A 46 -26.37 22.18 24.77
CA ILE A 46 -25.55 22.43 25.96
C ILE A 46 -24.33 23.30 25.65
N GLU A 47 -23.84 23.27 24.40
CA GLU A 47 -22.69 24.08 23.98
C GLU A 47 -23.04 25.57 23.78
N GLY A 48 -24.31 25.94 23.88
CA GLY A 48 -24.80 27.30 23.69
C GLY A 48 -24.73 27.78 22.25
N ASP A 49 -24.65 29.10 22.08
CA ASP A 49 -24.64 29.74 20.76
C ASP A 49 -23.35 29.44 19.99
N GLU A 50 -23.51 29.26 18.68
CA GLU A 50 -22.38 29.07 17.78
C GLU A 50 -21.66 30.40 17.53
N ILE A 51 -20.33 30.38 17.57
CA ILE A 51 -19.48 31.55 17.32
C ILE A 51 -19.03 31.52 15.86
N LEU A 52 -19.28 32.59 15.12
CA LEU A 52 -18.86 32.71 13.72
C LEU A 52 -17.62 33.58 13.56
N LEU A 53 -17.56 34.68 14.34
CA LEU A 53 -16.53 35.71 14.20
C LEU A 53 -16.23 36.36 15.56
N ALA A 54 -14.96 36.65 15.81
CA ALA A 54 -14.47 37.44 16.93
C ALA A 54 -13.43 38.46 16.44
N VAL A 55 -13.67 39.76 16.65
CA VAL A 55 -12.71 40.84 16.35
C VAL A 55 -12.11 41.34 17.67
N TRP A 56 -10.78 41.28 17.79
CA TRP A 56 -10.04 41.51 19.03
C TRP A 56 -9.41 42.90 19.12
N ASP A 57 -9.17 43.36 20.34
CA ASP A 57 -8.53 44.65 20.64
C ASP A 57 -7.02 44.74 20.36
N ASP A 58 -6.41 43.67 19.83
CA ASP A 58 -5.07 43.68 19.25
C ASP A 58 -5.09 43.80 17.71
N GLY A 59 -6.27 43.97 17.12
CA GLY A 59 -6.49 44.06 15.67
C GLY A 59 -6.50 42.71 14.94
N SER A 60 -6.38 41.59 15.66
CA SER A 60 -6.58 40.26 15.08
C SER A 60 -8.06 39.86 15.05
N THR A 61 -8.40 38.91 14.18
CA THR A 61 -9.76 38.40 14.02
C THR A 61 -9.74 36.87 14.00
N SER A 62 -10.58 36.22 14.82
CA SER A 62 -10.86 34.79 14.72
C SER A 62 -12.14 34.58 13.91
N ALA A 63 -12.09 33.67 12.94
CA ALA A 63 -13.24 33.28 12.12
C ALA A 63 -13.38 31.75 12.16
N LEU A 64 -14.59 31.26 12.37
CA LEU A 64 -14.84 29.84 12.65
C LEU A 64 -15.77 29.24 11.60
N ASN A 65 -15.42 28.03 11.15
CA ASN A 65 -16.22 27.25 10.20
C ASN A 65 -16.11 25.75 10.55
N GLY A 66 -17.23 25.02 10.46
CA GLY A 66 -17.29 23.60 10.80
C GLY A 66 -16.67 22.68 9.76
N HIS A 67 -16.48 23.16 8.52
CA HIS A 67 -15.82 22.40 7.47
C HIS A 67 -14.30 22.44 7.62
N VAL A 68 -13.63 21.47 7.01
CA VAL A 68 -12.17 21.26 7.13
C VAL A 68 -11.47 21.44 5.79
N ASP A 69 -10.21 21.87 5.82
CA ASP A 69 -9.39 21.89 4.62
C ASP A 69 -8.84 20.49 4.34
N LEU A 70 -9.15 19.98 3.15
CA LEU A 70 -8.77 18.64 2.70
C LEU A 70 -7.67 18.72 1.63
N GLY A 71 -6.85 19.77 1.69
CA GLY A 71 -5.89 20.11 0.65
C GLY A 71 -6.47 20.97 -0.47
N THR A 72 -7.68 21.51 -0.31
CA THR A 72 -8.42 22.30 -1.31
C THR A 72 -8.16 23.80 -1.20
N GLY A 73 -7.53 24.26 -0.11
CA GLY A 73 -7.24 25.67 0.13
C GLY A 73 -8.44 26.49 0.61
N ILE A 74 -9.49 25.84 1.14
CA ILE A 74 -10.67 26.54 1.64
C ILE A 74 -10.35 27.43 2.85
N GLN A 75 -9.33 27.08 3.65
CA GLN A 75 -8.89 27.94 4.75
C GLN A 75 -8.49 29.32 4.23
N THR A 76 -7.80 29.36 3.08
CA THR A 76 -7.38 30.60 2.43
C THR A 76 -8.58 31.34 1.86
N ALA A 77 -9.50 30.65 1.18
CA ALA A 77 -10.68 31.26 0.60
C ALA A 77 -11.64 31.86 1.66
N LEU A 78 -11.89 31.15 2.77
CA LEU A 78 -12.70 31.66 3.87
C LEU A 78 -12.03 32.87 4.55
N ALA A 79 -10.70 32.83 4.72
CA ALA A 79 -9.95 33.98 5.24
C ALA A 79 -10.06 35.21 4.32
N GLN A 80 -10.02 35.02 2.99
CA GLN A 80 -10.21 36.10 2.03
C GLN A 80 -11.61 36.73 2.14
N ILE A 81 -12.66 35.92 2.29
CA ILE A 81 -14.03 36.43 2.46
C ILE A 81 -14.11 37.32 3.69
N VAL A 82 -13.58 36.85 4.82
CA VAL A 82 -13.59 37.63 6.08
C VAL A 82 -12.72 38.88 5.97
N ALA A 83 -11.53 38.78 5.38
CA ALA A 83 -10.63 39.91 5.20
C ALA A 83 -11.22 40.98 4.26
N GLU A 84 -11.87 40.56 3.17
CA GLU A 84 -12.56 41.44 2.22
C GLU A 84 -13.70 42.20 2.89
N GLU A 85 -14.59 41.47 3.59
CA GLU A 85 -15.73 42.09 4.25
C GLU A 85 -15.29 42.98 5.42
N LEU A 86 -14.23 42.67 6.16
CA LEU A 86 -13.76 43.54 7.25
C LEU A 86 -12.80 44.66 6.80
N GLU A 87 -12.37 44.66 5.53
CA GLU A 87 -11.26 45.48 5.02
C GLU A 87 -9.97 45.32 5.84
N LEU A 88 -9.61 44.07 6.14
CA LEU A 88 -8.38 43.69 6.86
C LEU A 88 -7.34 43.10 5.91
N GLY A 89 -6.07 43.11 6.35
CA GLY A 89 -5.05 42.28 5.71
C GLY A 89 -5.27 40.80 6.04
N MET A 90 -5.00 39.91 5.08
CA MET A 90 -5.08 38.45 5.26
C MET A 90 -4.37 37.94 6.55
N PRO A 91 -3.17 38.42 6.93
CA PRO A 91 -2.50 37.98 8.15
C PRO A 91 -3.22 38.33 9.46
N CYS A 92 -4.19 39.25 9.43
CA CYS A 92 -5.00 39.59 10.61
C CYS A 92 -6.10 38.55 10.88
N VAL A 93 -6.43 37.69 9.92
CA VAL A 93 -7.53 36.72 10.03
C VAL A 93 -6.98 35.33 10.37
N ARG A 94 -7.43 34.78 11.50
CA ARG A 94 -7.20 33.40 11.91
C ARG A 94 -8.47 32.57 11.67
N MET A 95 -8.43 31.72 10.64
CA MET A 95 -9.49 30.73 10.40
C MET A 95 -9.34 29.51 11.28
N MET A 96 -10.38 29.11 12.01
CA MET A 96 -10.47 27.84 12.75
C MET A 96 -11.47 26.92 12.03
N LEU A 97 -11.04 25.70 11.70
CA LEU A 97 -11.77 24.78 10.83
C LEU A 97 -12.03 23.45 11.54
N GLY A 98 -13.30 23.04 11.61
CA GLY A 98 -13.74 21.71 12.07
C GLY A 98 -13.28 21.29 13.47
N ASP A 99 -12.88 22.23 14.31
CA ASP A 99 -12.52 21.98 15.69
C ASP A 99 -13.78 21.86 16.55
N THR A 100 -14.06 20.68 17.07
CA THR A 100 -15.38 20.40 17.64
C THR A 100 -15.68 21.15 18.94
N ALA A 101 -14.66 21.62 19.67
CA ALA A 101 -14.82 22.39 20.90
C ALA A 101 -15.03 23.90 20.65
N ARG A 102 -14.83 24.38 19.41
CA ARG A 102 -14.85 25.81 19.05
C ARG A 102 -15.78 26.12 17.89
N ALA A 103 -15.59 25.41 16.78
CA ALA A 103 -16.27 25.68 15.52
C ALA A 103 -17.76 25.28 15.55
N PRO A 104 -18.62 25.92 14.73
CA PRO A 104 -20.02 25.54 14.57
C PRO A 104 -20.16 24.14 13.96
N ASN A 105 -21.23 23.41 14.31
CA ASN A 105 -21.54 22.15 13.64
C ASN A 105 -22.25 22.45 12.32
N GLN A 106 -21.48 22.43 11.24
CA GLN A 106 -21.98 22.68 9.88
C GLN A 106 -22.10 21.39 9.05
N GLY A 107 -21.92 20.22 9.67
CA GLY A 107 -21.94 18.92 9.00
C GLY A 107 -20.62 18.56 8.32
N ALA A 108 -20.70 17.58 7.42
CA ALA A 108 -19.58 17.00 6.70
C ALA A 108 -19.04 17.93 5.59
N THR A 109 -17.73 17.90 5.34
CA THR A 109 -17.12 18.63 4.21
C THR A 109 -17.36 17.87 2.90
N ILE A 110 -18.53 18.03 2.30
CA ILE A 110 -18.96 17.26 1.11
C ILE A 110 -19.70 18.11 0.07
N ALA A 111 -19.96 17.51 -1.09
CA ALA A 111 -20.85 18.03 -2.13
C ALA A 111 -20.48 19.43 -2.66
N SER A 112 -19.21 19.81 -2.56
CA SER A 112 -18.72 21.16 -2.91
C SER A 112 -19.42 22.32 -2.16
N ALA A 113 -19.99 22.05 -0.98
CA ALA A 113 -20.83 22.99 -0.23
C ALA A 113 -20.07 24.06 0.58
N SER A 114 -18.77 23.88 0.87
CA SER A 114 -18.03 24.73 1.82
C SER A 114 -18.10 26.22 1.49
N ILE A 115 -17.89 26.59 0.23
CA ILE A 115 -17.98 27.99 -0.23
C ILE A 115 -19.40 28.35 -0.65
N GLN A 116 -20.08 27.47 -1.38
CA GLN A 116 -21.41 27.74 -1.93
C GLN A 116 -22.50 27.94 -0.87
N ILE A 117 -22.41 27.23 0.27
CA ILE A 117 -23.44 27.20 1.30
C ILE A 117 -22.89 27.73 2.62
N HIS A 118 -21.81 27.13 3.13
CA HIS A 118 -21.39 27.32 4.52
C HIS A 118 -20.52 28.56 4.75
N ALA A 119 -20.05 29.23 3.68
CA ALA A 119 -19.38 30.52 3.78
C ALA A 119 -20.35 31.69 3.95
N GLN A 120 -21.63 31.54 3.58
CA GLN A 120 -22.60 32.65 3.61
C GLN A 120 -22.84 33.20 5.02
N PRO A 121 -23.08 32.39 6.07
CA PRO A 121 -23.23 32.91 7.44
C PRO A 121 -21.98 33.64 7.94
N LEU A 122 -20.79 33.13 7.57
CA LEU A 122 -19.51 33.75 7.94
C LEU A 122 -19.32 35.11 7.25
N ARG A 123 -19.68 35.22 5.96
CA ARG A 123 -19.65 36.47 5.20
C ARG A 123 -20.59 37.52 5.81
N LEU A 124 -21.82 37.12 6.15
CA LEU A 124 -22.80 38.00 6.79
C LEU A 124 -22.32 38.47 8.17
N ALA A 125 -21.70 37.58 8.96
CA ALA A 125 -21.10 37.94 10.24
C ALA A 125 -20.01 39.01 10.08
N ALA A 126 -19.13 38.86 9.08
CA ALA A 126 -18.08 39.83 8.79
C ALA A 126 -18.66 41.19 8.32
N ALA A 127 -19.70 41.17 7.47
CA ALA A 127 -20.40 42.38 7.05
C ALA A 127 -21.10 43.11 8.20
N GLN A 128 -21.77 42.38 9.08
CA GLN A 128 -22.41 42.91 10.28
C GLN A 128 -21.39 43.53 11.24
N ALA A 129 -20.25 42.86 11.47
CA ALA A 129 -19.18 43.38 12.30
C ALA A 129 -18.59 44.67 11.70
N ARG A 130 -18.35 44.75 10.38
CA ARG A 130 -17.93 45.98 9.71
C ARG A 130 -18.92 47.12 9.96
N ALA A 131 -20.22 46.87 9.74
CA ALA A 131 -21.26 47.88 9.92
C ALA A 131 -21.30 48.42 11.37
N TRP A 132 -21.17 47.52 12.36
CA TRP A 132 -21.12 47.92 13.77
C TRP A 132 -19.87 48.75 14.08
N LEU A 133 -18.69 48.34 13.60
CA LEU A 133 -17.43 49.07 13.80
C LEU A 133 -17.49 50.47 13.17
N LEU A 134 -18.05 50.59 11.97
CA LEU A 134 -18.26 51.88 11.31
C LEU A 134 -19.22 52.79 12.09
N ALA A 135 -20.33 52.26 12.62
CA ALA A 135 -21.25 53.03 13.45
C ALA A 135 -20.59 53.55 14.72
N ARG A 136 -19.78 52.72 15.40
CA ARG A 136 -19.00 53.15 16.58
C ARG A 136 -17.91 54.17 16.25
N ALA A 137 -17.24 54.01 15.11
CA ALA A 137 -16.26 54.99 14.65
C ALA A 137 -16.91 56.34 14.32
N ALA A 138 -18.09 56.32 13.67
CA ALA A 138 -18.86 57.52 13.35
C ALA A 138 -19.24 58.30 14.60
N GLU A 139 -19.72 57.60 15.64
CA GLU A 139 -20.02 58.19 16.95
C GLU A 139 -18.77 58.82 17.61
N ARG A 140 -17.65 58.09 17.65
CA ARG A 140 -16.41 58.60 18.28
C ARG A 140 -15.76 59.74 17.50
N LEU A 141 -15.87 59.75 16.18
CA LEU A 141 -15.31 60.78 15.31
C LEU A 141 -16.26 61.97 15.11
N GLY A 142 -17.55 61.84 15.47
CA GLY A 142 -18.56 62.89 15.30
C GLY A 142 -18.89 63.17 13.83
N VAL A 143 -19.00 62.13 13.00
CA VAL A 143 -19.35 62.23 11.57
C VAL A 143 -20.43 61.20 11.19
N ALA A 144 -21.03 61.33 10.02
CA ALA A 144 -21.91 60.31 9.47
C ALA A 144 -21.11 59.07 9.00
N ALA A 145 -21.71 57.89 9.05
CA ALA A 145 -21.02 56.64 8.70
C ALA A 145 -20.62 56.55 7.21
N ASP A 146 -21.37 57.22 6.33
CA ASP A 146 -21.08 57.33 4.89
C ASP A 146 -19.88 58.25 4.58
N ALA A 147 -19.47 59.10 5.53
CA ALA A 147 -18.26 59.91 5.43
C ALA A 147 -16.98 59.15 5.83
N LEU A 148 -17.12 57.89 6.24
CA LEU A 148 -16.00 57.05 6.69
C LEU A 148 -15.53 56.10 5.58
N GLN A 149 -14.22 55.86 5.54
CA GLN A 149 -13.60 54.84 4.72
C GLN A 149 -12.77 53.92 5.61
N VAL A 150 -12.81 52.61 5.34
CA VAL A 150 -11.96 51.65 6.04
C VAL A 150 -10.85 51.21 5.11
N ARG A 151 -9.64 51.01 5.65
CA ARG A 151 -8.58 50.28 4.96
C ARG A 151 -7.64 49.65 5.96
N ASN A 152 -7.35 48.36 5.81
CA ASN A 152 -6.48 47.58 6.70
C ASN A 152 -6.89 47.71 8.19
N GLY A 153 -8.19 47.70 8.48
CA GLY A 153 -8.73 47.85 9.83
C GLY A 153 -8.62 49.26 10.42
N VAL A 154 -8.23 50.26 9.61
CA VAL A 154 -8.18 51.67 10.00
C VAL A 154 -9.37 52.40 9.39
N VAL A 155 -10.24 52.94 10.24
CA VAL A 155 -11.39 53.76 9.84
C VAL A 155 -10.95 55.23 9.80
N ARG A 156 -11.13 55.89 8.66
CA ARG A 156 -10.71 57.29 8.41
C ARG A 156 -11.90 58.12 7.94
N VAL A 157 -11.91 59.41 8.30
CA VAL A 157 -12.83 60.38 7.67
C VAL A 157 -12.32 60.69 6.26
N ALA A 158 -13.15 60.49 5.23
CA ALA A 158 -12.74 60.61 3.82
C ALA A 158 -12.14 61.99 3.48
N GLU A 159 -12.75 63.06 3.97
CA GLU A 159 -12.30 64.45 3.75
C GLU A 159 -11.21 64.91 4.72
N ALA A 160 -10.91 64.12 5.76
CA ALA A 160 -9.89 64.45 6.77
C ALA A 160 -9.14 63.19 7.25
N PRO A 161 -8.24 62.62 6.44
CA PRO A 161 -7.64 61.30 6.68
C PRO A 161 -6.82 61.18 7.98
N ASP A 162 -6.37 62.29 8.56
CA ASP A 162 -5.68 62.34 9.85
C ASP A 162 -6.62 62.01 11.02
N ARG A 163 -7.93 62.19 10.86
CA ARG A 163 -8.96 61.75 11.81
C ARG A 163 -9.28 60.29 11.57
N HIS A 164 -8.70 59.42 12.39
CA HIS A 164 -8.81 57.97 12.23
C HIS A 164 -8.88 57.21 13.56
N LEU A 165 -9.39 55.98 13.49
CA LEU A 165 -9.44 55.01 14.58
C LEU A 165 -9.10 53.62 14.03
N ASN A 166 -8.49 52.76 14.84
CA ASN A 166 -8.31 51.35 14.49
C ASN A 166 -9.48 50.53 15.04
N TYR A 167 -9.80 49.40 14.42
CA TYR A 167 -10.76 48.44 14.99
C TYR A 167 -10.40 48.03 16.42
N ALA A 168 -9.10 47.87 16.70
CA ALA A 168 -8.57 47.62 18.04
C ALA A 168 -9.08 48.63 19.08
N ASP A 169 -9.01 49.93 18.77
CA ASP A 169 -9.42 51.03 19.66
C ASP A 169 -10.94 51.03 19.91
N LEU A 170 -11.72 50.55 18.93
CA LEU A 170 -13.19 50.51 19.00
C LEU A 170 -13.70 49.39 19.90
N VAL A 171 -12.96 48.29 20.00
CA VAL A 171 -13.33 47.12 20.83
C VAL A 171 -12.58 47.05 22.16
N ALA A 172 -11.49 47.81 22.33
CA ALA A 172 -10.65 47.82 23.53
C ALA A 172 -11.43 47.92 24.84
N GLY A 173 -11.19 46.97 25.75
CA GLY A 173 -11.81 46.93 27.08
C GLY A 173 -13.32 46.71 27.09
N GLN A 174 -13.94 46.36 25.96
CA GLN A 174 -15.38 46.10 25.84
C GLN A 174 -15.65 44.66 25.44
N ARG A 175 -16.75 44.10 25.96
CA ARG A 175 -17.31 42.82 25.51
C ARG A 175 -18.63 43.09 24.81
N THR A 176 -18.64 42.98 23.48
CA THR A 176 -19.84 43.16 22.66
C THR A 176 -20.23 41.85 22.01
N VAL A 177 -21.47 41.42 22.17
CA VAL A 177 -22.02 40.21 21.54
C VAL A 177 -23.22 40.59 20.68
N LEU A 178 -23.17 40.29 19.40
CA LEU A 178 -24.27 40.51 18.46
C LEU A 178 -24.78 39.16 17.95
N ARG A 179 -26.10 39.03 17.85
CA ARG A 179 -26.73 37.92 17.12
C ARG A 179 -26.59 38.16 15.62
N LEU A 180 -26.27 37.11 14.86
CA LEU A 180 -26.17 37.16 13.40
C LEU A 180 -27.46 37.73 12.81
N ASP A 181 -27.32 38.84 12.08
CA ASP A 181 -28.40 39.44 11.33
C ASP A 181 -28.40 38.88 9.89
N PRO A 182 -29.40 38.07 9.50
CA PRO A 182 -29.49 37.56 8.12
C PRO A 182 -29.74 38.67 7.08
N ALA A 183 -30.14 39.87 7.51
CA ALA A 183 -30.32 41.04 6.65
C ALA A 183 -29.06 41.93 6.55
N ALA A 184 -27.94 41.55 7.19
CA ALA A 184 -26.67 42.25 7.04
C ALA A 184 -26.27 42.37 5.57
N VAL A 185 -25.84 43.55 5.13
CA VAL A 185 -25.54 43.84 3.72
C VAL A 185 -24.04 43.62 3.44
N PRO A 186 -23.66 42.60 2.66
CA PRO A 186 -22.28 42.38 2.24
C PRO A 186 -21.77 43.49 1.33
N LYS A 187 -20.45 43.58 1.13
CA LYS A 187 -19.88 44.48 0.11
C LYS A 187 -20.38 44.14 -1.29
N ASP A 188 -20.50 45.17 -2.12
CA ASP A 188 -20.68 45.00 -3.56
C ASP A 188 -19.43 44.33 -4.15
N PRO A 189 -19.56 43.26 -4.96
CA PRO A 189 -18.42 42.65 -5.64
C PRO A 189 -17.57 43.61 -6.48
N ALA A 190 -18.13 44.73 -6.95
CA ALA A 190 -17.39 45.78 -7.65
C ALA A 190 -16.34 46.48 -6.76
N ASP A 191 -16.53 46.45 -5.44
CA ASP A 191 -15.64 47.05 -4.44
C ASP A 191 -14.64 46.06 -3.85
N TYR A 192 -14.59 44.82 -4.38
CA TYR A 192 -13.64 43.81 -3.93
C TYR A 192 -12.21 44.14 -4.29
N ARG A 193 -11.28 43.82 -3.38
CA ARG A 193 -9.84 44.05 -3.55
C ARG A 193 -8.98 42.81 -3.31
N ILE A 194 -9.49 41.87 -2.51
CA ILE A 194 -8.86 40.61 -2.08
C ILE A 194 -9.61 39.43 -2.70
N VAL A 195 -10.92 39.36 -2.56
CA VAL A 195 -11.76 38.34 -3.23
C VAL A 195 -11.67 38.52 -4.74
N GLY A 196 -11.54 37.42 -5.49
CA GLY A 196 -11.29 37.46 -6.93
C GLY A 196 -9.81 37.56 -7.31
N THR A 197 -8.90 37.67 -6.34
CA THR A 197 -7.45 37.72 -6.58
C THR A 197 -6.75 36.42 -6.19
N ARG A 198 -5.65 36.10 -6.88
CA ARG A 198 -4.80 34.96 -6.56
C ARG A 198 -4.05 35.23 -5.26
N GLN A 199 -4.39 34.52 -4.18
CA GLN A 199 -3.66 34.57 -2.91
C GLN A 199 -2.93 33.25 -2.64
N ALA A 200 -1.73 33.35 -2.07
CA ALA A 200 -0.96 32.19 -1.63
C ALA A 200 -1.70 31.43 -0.53
N ARG A 201 -1.56 30.10 -0.54
CA ARG A 201 -2.19 29.24 0.45
C ARG A 201 -1.51 29.36 1.80
N VAL A 202 -2.31 29.61 2.83
CA VAL A 202 -1.81 29.80 4.20
C VAL A 202 -1.29 28.52 4.85
N ASP A 203 -1.70 27.36 4.33
CA ASP A 203 -1.35 26.05 4.89
C ASP A 203 -0.07 25.43 4.29
N ILE A 204 0.41 25.92 3.13
CA ILE A 204 1.59 25.36 2.44
C ILE A 204 2.92 25.60 3.20
N PRO A 205 3.22 26.80 3.74
CA PRO A 205 4.54 27.06 4.32
C PRO A 205 4.94 26.07 5.41
N ALA A 206 4.02 25.76 6.34
CA ALA A 206 4.27 24.82 7.43
C ALA A 206 4.46 23.37 6.91
N LYS A 207 3.68 22.97 5.90
CA LYS A 207 3.84 21.66 5.22
C LYS A 207 5.19 21.53 4.54
N LEU A 208 5.67 22.59 3.88
CA LEU A 208 6.97 22.62 3.21
C LEU A 208 8.14 22.60 4.20
N ALA A 209 7.98 23.27 5.35
CA ALA A 209 8.99 23.31 6.40
C ALA A 209 9.11 22.00 7.20
N GLY A 210 8.16 21.08 7.04
CA GLY A 210 8.08 19.86 7.86
C GLY A 210 7.65 20.14 9.30
N ASP A 211 6.87 21.20 9.52
CA ASP A 211 6.29 21.52 10.82
C ASP A 211 5.24 20.47 11.22
N LEU A 212 4.90 20.41 12.51
CA LEU A 212 3.88 19.53 13.07
C LEU A 212 2.48 19.91 12.56
N VAL A 213 2.12 19.38 11.39
CA VAL A 213 0.89 19.72 10.67
C VAL A 213 0.02 18.47 10.43
N PHE A 214 0.65 17.34 10.12
CA PHE A 214 -0.06 16.08 9.91
C PHE A 214 -0.21 15.31 11.23
N VAL A 215 -1.31 14.57 11.35
CA VAL A 215 -1.57 13.71 12.51
C VAL A 215 -0.47 12.64 12.71
N HIS A 216 0.19 12.22 11.63
CA HIS A 216 1.29 11.25 11.64
C HIS A 216 2.49 11.71 12.47
N ASP A 217 2.72 13.02 12.51
CA ASP A 217 3.86 13.66 13.14
C ASP A 217 3.63 13.92 14.64
N MET A 218 2.37 13.81 15.10
CA MET A 218 2.00 14.10 16.49
C MET A 218 2.81 13.29 17.48
N ARG A 219 3.37 13.96 18.48
CA ARG A 219 4.07 13.37 19.63
C ARG A 219 3.57 14.04 20.90
N VAL A 220 3.17 13.26 21.88
CA VAL A 220 2.76 13.74 23.21
C VAL A 220 3.53 12.98 24.32
N PRO A 221 3.72 13.57 25.51
CA PRO A 221 4.37 12.88 26.62
C PRO A 221 3.65 11.57 26.98
N GLY A 222 4.40 10.49 27.20
CA GLY A 222 3.84 9.19 27.57
C GLY A 222 3.08 8.47 26.45
N MET A 223 3.17 8.95 25.19
CA MET A 223 2.51 8.33 24.04
C MET A 223 2.96 6.89 23.82
N LEU A 224 1.99 5.99 23.66
CA LEU A 224 2.15 4.60 23.26
C LEU A 224 1.72 4.40 21.80
N HIS A 225 2.10 3.27 21.23
CA HIS A 225 1.83 2.93 19.83
C HIS A 225 0.88 1.74 19.73
N GLY A 226 -0.21 1.92 18.99
CA GLY A 226 -1.23 0.91 18.78
C GLY A 226 -1.22 0.32 17.36
N ARG A 227 -1.60 -0.95 17.25
CA ARG A 227 -1.92 -1.66 16.01
C ARG A 227 -3.19 -2.49 16.21
N VAL A 228 -3.95 -2.71 15.14
CA VAL A 228 -5.20 -3.50 15.20
C VAL A 228 -5.10 -4.69 14.25
N VAL A 229 -5.33 -5.90 14.76
CA VAL A 229 -5.51 -7.09 13.93
C VAL A 229 -6.92 -7.04 13.35
N ARG A 230 -7.03 -7.00 12.02
CA ARG A 230 -8.33 -6.92 11.36
C ARG A 230 -8.95 -8.31 11.12
N PRO A 231 -10.28 -8.44 11.15
CA PRO A 231 -10.97 -9.69 10.83
C PRO A 231 -10.75 -10.18 9.37
N PRO A 232 -11.11 -11.42 9.03
CA PRO A 232 -10.83 -12.00 7.71
C PRO A 232 -11.78 -11.55 6.59
N TYR A 233 -12.85 -10.80 6.89
CA TYR A 233 -13.92 -10.42 5.94
C TYR A 233 -13.75 -9.01 5.36
N ALA A 234 -12.53 -8.64 4.95
CA ALA A 234 -12.23 -7.31 4.43
C ALA A 234 -13.14 -6.91 3.25
N GLY A 235 -13.81 -5.77 3.38
CA GLY A 235 -14.81 -5.27 2.43
C GLY A 235 -16.26 -5.55 2.83
N ALA A 236 -16.51 -6.36 3.86
CA ALA A 236 -17.84 -6.56 4.43
C ALA A 236 -18.08 -5.66 5.64
N ASP A 237 -19.28 -5.08 5.74
CA ASP A 237 -19.71 -4.25 6.88
C ASP A 237 -21.10 -4.63 7.43
N HIS A 238 -21.74 -5.66 6.87
CA HIS A 238 -23.06 -6.11 7.26
C HIS A 238 -23.15 -7.64 7.36
N GLY A 239 -24.12 -8.12 8.14
CA GLY A 239 -24.38 -9.54 8.37
C GLY A 239 -24.08 -10.01 9.79
N GLU A 240 -24.68 -11.13 10.19
CA GLU A 240 -24.64 -11.64 11.57
C GLU A 240 -23.21 -11.99 12.06
N PHE A 241 -22.29 -12.30 11.15
CA PHE A 241 -20.92 -12.66 11.47
C PHE A 241 -20.04 -11.47 11.89
N ILE A 242 -20.38 -10.24 11.47
CA ILE A 242 -19.61 -9.03 11.79
C ILE A 242 -19.64 -8.80 13.31
N GLY A 243 -18.50 -8.74 13.99
CA GLY A 243 -18.46 -8.57 15.44
C GLY A 243 -18.77 -9.85 16.25
N ASN A 244 -18.74 -11.03 15.62
CA ASN A 244 -19.02 -12.33 16.24
C ASN A 244 -18.09 -13.47 15.75
N THR A 245 -17.12 -13.16 14.89
CA THR A 245 -16.26 -14.15 14.21
C THR A 245 -15.04 -14.53 15.05
N LEU A 246 -14.59 -13.72 16.00
CA LEU A 246 -13.43 -14.06 16.84
C LEU A 246 -13.69 -15.34 17.63
N GLU A 247 -12.74 -16.28 17.54
CA GLU A 247 -12.77 -17.54 18.30
C GLU A 247 -11.79 -17.47 19.48
N SER A 248 -10.52 -17.11 19.23
CA SER A 248 -9.49 -17.03 20.27
C SER A 248 -8.31 -16.14 19.87
N VAL A 249 -7.65 -15.54 20.86
CA VAL A 249 -6.37 -14.82 20.73
C VAL A 249 -5.33 -15.51 21.63
N ASP A 250 -4.17 -15.83 21.07
CA ASP A 250 -3.04 -16.41 21.82
C ASP A 250 -1.98 -15.33 22.10
N GLU A 251 -2.13 -14.63 23.22
CA GLU A 251 -1.21 -13.55 23.63
C GLU A 251 0.22 -14.06 23.92
N SER A 252 0.37 -15.36 24.22
CA SER A 252 1.70 -15.94 24.48
C SER A 252 2.60 -15.92 23.23
N SER A 253 1.99 -15.82 22.04
CA SER A 253 2.74 -15.77 20.78
C SER A 253 3.56 -14.50 20.61
N ILE A 254 3.27 -13.44 21.37
CA ILE A 254 4.01 -12.16 21.34
C ILE A 254 4.70 -11.83 22.68
N ALA A 255 4.66 -12.74 23.66
CA ALA A 255 5.18 -12.48 25.01
C ALA A 255 6.70 -12.22 25.05
N HIS A 256 7.42 -12.59 23.99
CA HIS A 256 8.85 -12.37 23.85
C HIS A 256 9.20 -10.97 23.32
N ILE A 257 8.22 -10.22 22.81
CA ILE A 257 8.41 -8.86 22.30
C ILE A 257 8.43 -7.89 23.50
N PRO A 258 9.49 -7.09 23.69
CA PRO A 258 9.58 -6.20 24.84
C PRO A 258 8.61 -5.02 24.74
N GLY A 259 8.14 -4.50 25.88
CA GLY A 259 7.37 -3.26 25.94
C GLY A 259 5.93 -3.35 25.41
N ILE A 260 5.38 -4.57 25.22
CA ILE A 260 3.93 -4.76 25.02
C ILE A 260 3.20 -4.37 26.31
N ARG A 261 2.20 -3.49 26.20
CA ARG A 261 1.40 -2.97 27.32
C ARG A 261 0.07 -3.67 27.48
N ALA A 262 -0.62 -3.95 26.37
CA ALA A 262 -1.92 -4.60 26.40
C ALA A 262 -2.26 -5.24 25.05
N VAL A 263 -3.02 -6.32 25.11
CA VAL A 263 -3.86 -6.81 24.00
C VAL A 263 -5.31 -6.56 24.41
N VAL A 264 -6.03 -5.77 23.61
CA VAL A 264 -7.41 -5.34 23.88
C VAL A 264 -8.34 -6.10 22.95
N VAL A 265 -9.19 -6.94 23.53
CA VAL A 265 -10.12 -7.79 22.79
C VAL A 265 -11.56 -7.41 23.13
N ILE A 266 -12.30 -6.95 22.13
CA ILE A 266 -13.73 -6.62 22.24
C ILE A 266 -14.43 -7.22 21.01
N ARG A 267 -14.99 -8.42 21.14
CA ARG A 267 -15.59 -9.16 20.03
C ARG A 267 -14.59 -9.28 18.86
N ASP A 268 -14.87 -8.74 17.69
CA ASP A 268 -13.97 -8.84 16.53
C ASP A 268 -12.94 -7.69 16.48
N PHE A 269 -12.96 -6.77 17.44
CA PHE A 269 -11.89 -5.79 17.63
C PHE A 269 -10.76 -6.42 18.45
N VAL A 270 -9.58 -6.55 17.85
CA VAL A 270 -8.35 -7.01 18.52
C VAL A 270 -7.26 -5.98 18.29
N GLY A 271 -6.88 -5.24 19.33
CA GLY A 271 -5.82 -4.25 19.26
C GLY A 271 -4.65 -4.54 20.20
N ILE A 272 -3.49 -4.04 19.85
CA ILE A 272 -2.22 -4.24 20.56
C ILE A 272 -1.67 -2.85 20.89
N VAL A 273 -1.17 -2.66 22.10
CA VAL A 273 -0.50 -1.42 22.53
C VAL A 273 0.91 -1.75 22.98
N ALA A 274 1.90 -1.00 22.51
CA ALA A 274 3.30 -1.13 22.89
C ALA A 274 3.95 0.24 23.18
N GLU A 275 5.07 0.22 23.89
CA GLU A 275 5.89 1.42 24.15
C GLU A 275 6.54 1.99 22.88
N ARG A 276 6.84 1.13 21.91
CA ARG A 276 7.55 1.47 20.66
C ARG A 276 6.77 1.01 19.45
N GLU A 277 6.87 1.76 18.36
CA GLU A 277 6.11 1.51 17.13
C GLU A 277 6.48 0.19 16.46
N GLU A 278 7.77 -0.09 16.35
CA GLU A 278 8.32 -1.31 15.76
C GLU A 278 7.91 -2.57 16.54
N HIS A 279 7.73 -2.47 17.86
CA HIS A 279 7.25 -3.59 18.68
C HIS A 279 5.76 -3.84 18.46
N ALA A 280 4.95 -2.78 18.34
CA ALA A 280 3.54 -2.92 18.00
C ALA A 280 3.35 -3.51 16.59
N GLU A 281 4.20 -3.12 15.63
CA GLU A 281 4.21 -3.67 14.27
C GLU A 281 4.67 -5.14 14.22
N GLN A 282 5.71 -5.49 14.98
CA GLN A 282 6.13 -6.88 15.13
C GLN A 282 5.01 -7.73 15.74
N ALA A 283 4.39 -7.26 16.83
CA ALA A 283 3.28 -7.95 17.48
C ALA A 283 2.06 -8.10 16.57
N LEU A 284 1.75 -7.11 15.72
CA LEU A 284 0.68 -7.22 14.70
C LEU A 284 0.91 -8.40 13.75
N ARG A 285 2.16 -8.69 13.40
CA ARG A 285 2.53 -9.80 12.49
C ARG A 285 2.54 -11.16 13.18
N GLU A 286 2.89 -11.19 14.45
CA GLU A 286 3.14 -12.43 15.20
C GLU A 286 2.00 -12.88 16.10
N LEU A 287 1.04 -11.98 16.42
CA LEU A 287 -0.11 -12.33 17.25
C LEU A 287 -0.97 -13.38 16.55
N ARG A 288 -1.12 -14.54 17.20
CA ARG A 288 -1.93 -15.64 16.65
C ARG A 288 -3.39 -15.45 17.04
N VAL A 289 -4.22 -15.18 16.04
CA VAL A 289 -5.67 -15.01 16.18
C VAL A 289 -6.41 -16.07 15.38
N ARG A 290 -7.41 -16.70 15.97
CA ARG A 290 -8.30 -17.66 15.30
C ARG A 290 -9.69 -17.05 15.12
N TRP A 291 -10.22 -17.23 13.92
CA TRP A 291 -11.50 -16.72 13.47
C TRP A 291 -12.38 -17.89 13.05
N LYS A 292 -13.67 -17.82 13.38
CA LYS A 292 -14.68 -18.76 12.92
C LYS A 292 -14.87 -18.64 11.40
N PRO A 293 -15.39 -19.69 10.73
CA PRO A 293 -15.84 -19.59 9.36
C PRO A 293 -16.94 -18.52 9.21
N TRP A 294 -16.98 -17.88 8.04
CA TRP A 294 -17.98 -16.88 7.67
C TRP A 294 -18.41 -17.13 6.20
N PRO A 295 -19.56 -16.60 5.76
CA PRO A 295 -20.20 -17.05 4.51
C PRO A 295 -19.51 -16.64 3.20
N GLY A 296 -18.51 -15.76 3.23
CA GLY A 296 -17.92 -15.16 2.03
C GLY A 296 -18.73 -13.95 1.52
N MET A 297 -18.18 -13.25 0.53
CA MET A 297 -18.88 -12.17 -0.19
C MET A 297 -19.52 -12.67 -1.48
N PRO A 298 -20.52 -11.96 -2.04
CA PRO A 298 -21.04 -12.23 -3.37
C PRO A 298 -19.95 -12.24 -4.44
N ASP A 299 -20.17 -12.99 -5.52
CA ASP A 299 -19.28 -12.97 -6.68
C ASP A 299 -19.43 -11.65 -7.45
N LEU A 300 -18.32 -10.94 -7.64
CA LEU A 300 -18.24 -9.67 -8.35
C LEU A 300 -17.46 -9.78 -9.66
N SER A 301 -17.18 -10.99 -10.14
CA SER A 301 -16.49 -11.22 -11.42
C SER A 301 -17.30 -10.69 -12.62
N ASN A 302 -18.63 -10.69 -12.54
CA ASN A 302 -19.53 -9.99 -13.46
C ASN A 302 -20.30 -8.91 -12.70
N LEU A 303 -19.71 -7.72 -12.62
CA LEU A 303 -20.23 -6.61 -11.83
C LEU A 303 -21.61 -6.14 -12.27
N ALA A 304 -21.86 -6.07 -13.59
CA ALA A 304 -23.16 -5.66 -14.13
C ALA A 304 -24.27 -6.60 -13.68
N GLN A 305 -24.03 -7.92 -13.77
CA GLN A 305 -25.02 -8.91 -13.35
C GLN A 305 -25.22 -8.89 -11.83
N ALA A 306 -24.14 -8.78 -11.04
CA ALA A 306 -24.21 -8.68 -9.59
C ALA A 306 -25.05 -7.46 -9.13
N LEU A 307 -24.96 -6.33 -9.84
CA LEU A 307 -25.76 -5.13 -9.57
C LEU A 307 -27.23 -5.31 -9.97
N ARG A 308 -27.54 -6.01 -11.07
CA ARG A 308 -28.91 -6.34 -11.47
C ARG A 308 -29.59 -7.29 -10.48
N ASP A 309 -28.84 -8.27 -9.98
CA ASP A 309 -29.34 -9.29 -9.07
C ASP A 309 -29.49 -8.78 -7.63
N ASN A 310 -28.90 -7.63 -7.31
CA ASN A 310 -28.98 -7.04 -5.98
C ASN A 310 -30.41 -6.53 -5.70
N PRO A 311 -31.04 -6.93 -4.56
CA PRO A 311 -32.38 -6.47 -4.23
C PRO A 311 -32.47 -4.95 -4.16
N SER A 312 -33.46 -4.39 -4.85
CA SER A 312 -33.63 -2.95 -4.99
C SER A 312 -35.09 -2.52 -4.90
N THR A 313 -35.29 -1.25 -4.58
CA THR A 313 -36.59 -0.57 -4.70
C THR A 313 -36.46 0.50 -5.77
N GLN A 314 -37.26 0.39 -6.83
CA GLN A 314 -37.25 1.37 -7.91
C GLN A 314 -38.04 2.62 -7.53
N ARG A 315 -37.43 3.78 -7.76
CA ARG A 315 -38.01 5.12 -7.58
C ARG A 315 -38.05 5.84 -8.92
N LEU A 316 -39.26 6.18 -9.36
CA LEU A 316 -39.51 6.98 -10.57
C LEU A 316 -39.32 8.47 -10.22
N LEU A 317 -38.34 9.12 -10.85
CA LEU A 317 -37.98 10.52 -10.58
C LEU A 317 -38.58 11.49 -11.58
N VAL A 318 -38.61 11.09 -12.85
CA VAL A 318 -39.12 11.86 -13.98
C VAL A 318 -39.87 10.91 -14.90
N ASP A 319 -41.02 11.34 -15.41
CA ASP A 319 -41.83 10.66 -16.43
C ASP A 319 -42.58 11.73 -17.24
N GLU A 320 -41.91 12.27 -18.25
CA GLU A 320 -42.35 13.39 -19.09
C GLU A 320 -42.54 12.91 -20.54
N GLY A 321 -43.66 13.26 -21.18
CA GLY A 321 -43.98 12.86 -22.56
C GLY A 321 -44.56 11.44 -22.71
N ASP A 322 -44.53 10.89 -23.92
CA ASP A 322 -44.92 9.49 -24.22
C ASP A 322 -43.66 8.68 -24.54
N VAL A 323 -42.94 8.28 -23.48
CA VAL A 323 -41.64 7.60 -23.58
C VAL A 323 -41.75 6.25 -24.29
N ASP A 324 -42.73 5.43 -23.92
CA ASP A 324 -42.91 4.10 -24.49
C ASP A 324 -43.31 4.18 -25.97
N GLY A 325 -44.21 5.09 -26.33
CA GLY A 325 -44.59 5.35 -27.72
C GLY A 325 -43.43 5.91 -28.56
N ALA A 326 -42.63 6.82 -27.99
CA ALA A 326 -41.49 7.41 -28.68
C ALA A 326 -40.33 6.42 -28.87
N ILE A 327 -40.08 5.50 -27.92
CA ILE A 327 -39.12 4.39 -28.12
C ILE A 327 -39.61 3.48 -29.24
N ALA A 328 -40.89 3.09 -29.22
CA ALA A 328 -41.45 2.23 -30.26
C ALA A 328 -41.44 2.88 -31.66
N ALA A 329 -41.55 4.21 -31.72
CA ALA A 329 -41.51 4.98 -32.96
C ALA A 329 -40.10 5.44 -33.39
N ALA A 330 -39.06 5.16 -32.61
CA ALA A 330 -37.70 5.58 -32.92
C ALA A 330 -37.24 4.97 -34.25
N ALA A 331 -36.76 5.80 -35.17
CA ALA A 331 -36.22 5.35 -36.44
C ALA A 331 -34.92 4.55 -36.26
N GLN A 332 -34.16 4.88 -35.21
CA GLN A 332 -32.95 4.16 -34.82
C GLN A 332 -32.95 3.95 -33.30
N PRO A 333 -33.48 2.82 -32.80
CA PRO A 333 -33.44 2.46 -31.38
C PRO A 333 -32.00 2.19 -30.89
N MET A 334 -31.68 2.63 -29.68
CA MET A 334 -30.33 2.56 -29.10
C MET A 334 -30.33 2.21 -27.62
N HIS A 335 -30.56 0.94 -27.29
CA HIS A 335 -30.37 0.44 -25.93
C HIS A 335 -28.87 0.32 -25.57
N ARG A 336 -28.45 0.89 -24.44
CA ARG A 336 -27.05 0.89 -23.97
C ARG A 336 -26.95 0.59 -22.48
N THR A 337 -25.93 -0.20 -22.14
CA THR A 337 -25.52 -0.46 -20.76
C THR A 337 -24.14 0.14 -20.53
N TYR A 338 -23.98 0.84 -19.41
CA TYR A 338 -22.74 1.39 -18.91
C TYR A 338 -22.48 0.89 -17.49
N VAL A 339 -21.23 0.58 -17.18
CA VAL A 339 -20.84 -0.03 -15.91
C VAL A 339 -19.71 0.78 -15.30
N TRP A 340 -19.83 1.12 -14.01
CA TRP A 340 -18.81 1.81 -13.24
C TRP A 340 -18.22 0.88 -12.16
N PRO A 341 -16.90 0.72 -12.06
CA PRO A 341 -16.27 -0.20 -11.12
C PRO A 341 -16.25 0.32 -9.69
N TYR A 342 -16.02 -0.58 -8.72
CA TYR A 342 -15.60 -0.17 -7.38
C TYR A 342 -14.21 0.48 -7.44
N GLN A 343 -14.02 1.58 -6.71
CA GLN A 343 -12.76 2.33 -6.64
C GLN A 343 -12.38 2.62 -5.18
N MET A 344 -11.14 3.01 -4.93
CA MET A 344 -10.63 3.39 -3.61
C MET A 344 -10.33 4.89 -3.54
N HIS A 345 -10.33 5.45 -2.32
CA HIS A 345 -9.80 6.78 -2.11
C HIS A 345 -8.28 6.77 -2.27
N ALA A 346 -7.63 5.67 -1.86
CA ALA A 346 -6.21 5.41 -2.09
C ALA A 346 -5.35 6.62 -1.68
N SER A 347 -5.51 7.06 -0.43
CA SER A 347 -4.76 8.21 0.10
C SER A 347 -3.26 7.89 0.15
N ILE A 348 -2.39 8.87 -0.14
CA ILE A 348 -0.93 8.64 -0.27
C ILE A 348 -0.31 8.13 1.03
N GLY A 349 -0.74 8.65 2.18
CA GLY A 349 -0.41 8.11 3.49
C GLY A 349 -1.56 7.28 4.06
N PRO A 350 -1.29 6.14 4.74
CA PRO A 350 -2.31 5.40 5.48
C PRO A 350 -2.94 6.26 6.59
N SER A 351 -4.17 5.95 6.97
CA SER A 351 -4.87 6.68 8.03
C SER A 351 -4.16 6.55 9.39
N CYS A 352 -4.11 7.65 10.15
CA CYS A 352 -3.51 7.72 11.47
C CYS A 352 -4.35 8.60 12.40
N ALA A 353 -4.37 8.27 13.69
CA ALA A 353 -4.98 9.07 14.74
C ALA A 353 -4.22 8.90 16.07
N LEU A 354 -4.39 9.87 16.96
CA LEU A 354 -3.92 9.83 18.34
C LEU A 354 -5.13 10.11 19.23
N ALA A 355 -5.33 9.29 20.26
CA ALA A 355 -6.36 9.53 21.26
C ALA A 355 -5.77 9.53 22.67
N GLU A 356 -6.38 10.31 23.55
CA GLU A 356 -6.03 10.45 24.96
C GLU A 356 -7.31 10.34 25.79
N TRP A 357 -7.34 9.36 26.69
CA TRP A 357 -8.42 9.22 27.67
C TRP A 357 -8.07 10.06 28.90
N LEU A 358 -8.85 11.11 29.15
CA LEU A 358 -8.57 12.09 30.19
C LEU A 358 -9.13 11.61 31.55
N PRO A 359 -8.44 11.92 32.65
CA PRO A 359 -8.97 11.65 33.99
C PRO A 359 -10.18 12.55 34.27
N GLU A 360 -11.07 12.08 35.15
CA GLU A 360 -12.15 12.92 35.69
C GLU A 360 -11.55 14.00 36.61
N ASP A 361 -11.26 15.18 36.04
CA ASP A 361 -10.65 16.32 36.74
C ASP A 361 -11.62 17.50 36.95
N GLY A 362 -12.91 17.29 36.63
CA GLY A 362 -13.94 18.32 36.68
C GLY A 362 -13.99 19.25 35.46
N SER A 363 -13.13 19.06 34.45
CA SER A 363 -13.20 19.80 33.18
C SER A 363 -14.42 19.45 32.32
N GLY A 364 -15.05 18.30 32.59
CA GLY A 364 -16.14 17.75 31.79
C GLY A 364 -15.69 17.00 30.53
N MET A 365 -14.39 17.03 30.18
CA MET A 365 -13.84 16.34 29.02
C MET A 365 -13.32 14.95 29.40
N GLN A 366 -13.66 13.94 28.62
CA GLN A 366 -13.27 12.54 28.88
C GLN A 366 -12.37 11.95 27.78
N LEU A 367 -12.53 12.41 26.54
CA LEU A 367 -11.74 11.93 25.40
C LEU A 367 -11.25 13.10 24.55
N ARG A 368 -9.95 13.14 24.27
CA ARG A 368 -9.37 13.98 23.23
C ARG A 368 -8.84 13.12 22.10
N CYS A 369 -9.15 13.48 20.86
CA CYS A 369 -8.73 12.74 19.67
C CYS A 369 -8.20 13.69 18.59
N TRP A 370 -6.94 13.50 18.18
CA TRP A 370 -6.36 14.14 17.01
C TRP A 370 -6.56 13.24 15.79
N ALA A 371 -7.30 13.71 14.80
CA ALA A 371 -7.67 12.90 13.64
C ALA A 371 -7.62 13.70 12.34
N GLY A 372 -7.37 12.99 11.24
CA GLY A 372 -7.43 13.51 9.86
C GLY A 372 -8.84 13.59 9.25
N SER A 373 -9.89 13.41 10.07
CA SER A 373 -11.28 13.24 9.62
C SER A 373 -11.78 14.37 8.72
N GLN A 374 -12.57 14.03 7.70
CA GLN A 374 -13.34 15.02 6.92
C GLN A 374 -14.65 15.45 7.61
N ASN A 375 -15.07 14.71 8.65
CA ASN A 375 -16.37 14.82 9.31
C ASN A 375 -16.22 14.90 10.85
N PRO A 376 -15.52 15.91 11.39
CA PRO A 376 -15.10 15.90 12.79
C PRO A 376 -16.26 15.84 13.80
N HIS A 377 -17.39 16.52 13.54
CA HIS A 377 -18.57 16.46 14.42
C HIS A 377 -19.29 15.11 14.36
N VAL A 378 -19.31 14.44 13.19
CA VAL A 378 -19.87 13.09 13.07
C VAL A 378 -18.97 12.07 13.77
N LEU A 379 -17.65 12.19 13.58
CA LEU A 379 -16.68 11.38 14.30
C LEU A 379 -16.82 11.56 15.82
N ARG A 380 -17.00 12.79 16.32
CA ARG A 380 -17.26 13.07 17.73
C ARG A 380 -18.48 12.29 18.25
N ALA A 381 -19.59 12.30 17.52
CA ALA A 381 -20.79 11.55 17.90
C ALA A 381 -20.57 10.03 17.88
N ASP A 382 -19.86 9.51 16.87
CA ASP A 382 -19.51 8.09 16.78
C ASP A 382 -18.59 7.66 17.92
N LEU A 383 -17.58 8.46 18.27
CA LEU A 383 -16.69 8.23 19.40
C LEU A 383 -17.45 8.28 20.73
N ALA A 384 -18.32 9.26 20.94
CA ALA A 384 -19.14 9.36 22.14
C ALA A 384 -19.99 8.10 22.34
N LYS A 385 -20.65 7.65 21.27
CA LYS A 385 -21.44 6.41 21.26
C LYS A 385 -20.59 5.17 21.54
N LEU A 386 -19.43 5.04 20.90
CA LEU A 386 -18.49 3.93 21.11
C LEU A 386 -17.96 3.89 22.55
N MET A 387 -17.75 5.06 23.15
CA MET A 387 -17.13 5.19 24.46
C MET A 387 -18.15 5.21 25.60
N GLY A 388 -19.45 5.38 25.30
CA GLY A 388 -20.52 5.45 26.29
C GLY A 388 -20.48 6.73 27.12
N VAL A 389 -20.13 7.85 26.49
CA VAL A 389 -20.06 9.19 27.10
C VAL A 389 -20.93 10.18 26.32
N ASP A 390 -21.22 11.34 26.91
CA ASP A 390 -21.90 12.41 26.17
C ASP A 390 -20.98 13.02 25.11
N ASP A 391 -21.54 13.48 23.99
CA ASP A 391 -20.74 14.00 22.88
C ASP A 391 -19.89 15.22 23.30
N VAL A 392 -20.40 16.10 24.17
CA VAL A 392 -19.68 17.25 24.75
C VAL A 392 -18.47 16.88 25.60
N GLN A 393 -18.33 15.61 25.98
CA GLN A 393 -17.16 15.09 26.68
C GLN A 393 -16.07 14.56 25.71
N VAL A 394 -16.27 14.73 24.40
CA VAL A 394 -15.35 14.31 23.35
C VAL A 394 -14.87 15.52 22.55
N ASP A 395 -13.55 15.73 22.54
CA ASP A 395 -12.87 16.79 21.78
C ASP A 395 -12.13 16.17 20.59
N VAL A 396 -12.67 16.35 19.39
CA VAL A 396 -11.99 16.00 18.14
C VAL A 396 -11.25 17.23 17.62
N ILE A 397 -9.92 17.15 17.65
CA ILE A 397 -9.00 18.14 17.09
C ILE A 397 -8.63 17.70 15.68
N ARG A 398 -9.06 18.49 14.68
CA ARG A 398 -8.73 18.21 13.30
C ARG A 398 -7.26 18.56 12.99
N MET A 399 -6.50 17.57 12.53
CA MET A 399 -5.13 17.69 12.02
C MET A 399 -5.10 17.38 10.52
N GLU A 400 -4.12 17.91 9.76
CA GLU A 400 -4.02 17.58 8.32
C GLU A 400 -3.91 16.07 8.08
N ALA A 401 -4.52 15.61 6.98
CA ALA A 401 -4.52 14.23 6.54
C ALA A 401 -3.72 14.08 5.24
N ALA A 402 -3.21 12.88 4.98
CA ALA A 402 -2.42 12.56 3.78
C ALA A 402 -3.29 12.32 2.52
N GLY A 403 -4.40 13.07 2.40
CA GLY A 403 -5.49 12.85 1.45
C GLY A 403 -6.71 12.20 2.11
N CYS A 404 -7.89 12.44 1.54
CA CYS A 404 -9.12 11.73 1.92
C CYS A 404 -10.06 11.53 0.73
N TYR A 405 -10.22 12.54 -0.14
CA TYR A 405 -11.03 12.51 -1.37
C TYR A 405 -12.48 12.01 -1.17
N GLY A 406 -12.99 12.14 0.05
CA GLY A 406 -14.14 11.40 0.54
C GLY A 406 -13.88 10.84 1.94
N ARG A 407 -14.70 9.86 2.38
CA ARG A 407 -14.51 9.19 3.68
C ARG A 407 -13.65 7.93 3.51
N ASN A 408 -12.37 8.04 3.83
CA ASN A 408 -11.43 6.92 3.90
C ASN A 408 -11.37 6.34 5.34
N GLY A 409 -10.29 5.63 5.70
CA GLY A 409 -10.10 5.01 7.02
C GLY A 409 -9.82 5.96 8.20
N ALA A 410 -9.82 7.28 8.00
CA ALA A 410 -9.44 8.26 9.04
C ALA A 410 -10.35 8.22 10.29
N ASP A 411 -11.65 8.01 10.10
CA ASP A 411 -12.61 7.89 11.20
C ASP A 411 -12.47 6.53 11.90
N ASP A 412 -12.19 5.48 11.13
CA ASP A 412 -12.04 4.11 11.63
C ASP A 412 -10.82 4.01 12.57
N VAL A 413 -9.68 4.58 12.17
CA VAL A 413 -8.45 4.57 12.99
C VAL A 413 -8.54 5.47 14.22
N ALA A 414 -9.34 6.54 14.18
CA ALA A 414 -9.61 7.38 15.34
C ALA A 414 -10.39 6.62 16.42
N ALA A 415 -11.37 5.82 16.01
CA ALA A 415 -12.10 4.94 16.90
C ALA A 415 -11.23 3.82 17.47
N ASP A 416 -10.33 3.25 16.66
CA ASP A 416 -9.33 2.29 17.15
C ASP A 416 -8.44 2.92 18.25
N ALA A 417 -7.92 4.13 18.01
CA ALA A 417 -7.09 4.84 18.97
C ALA A 417 -7.84 5.13 20.28
N ALA A 418 -9.10 5.56 20.21
CA ALA A 418 -9.91 5.85 21.39
C ALA A 418 -10.13 4.61 22.28
N LEU A 419 -10.44 3.45 21.68
CA LEU A 419 -10.60 2.19 22.41
C LEU A 419 -9.30 1.79 23.12
N LEU A 420 -8.17 1.90 22.43
CA LEU A 420 -6.86 1.54 22.99
C LEU A 420 -6.40 2.51 24.08
N ALA A 421 -6.58 3.82 23.87
CA ALA A 421 -6.23 4.84 24.86
C ALA A 421 -7.01 4.68 26.16
N ARG A 422 -8.31 4.40 26.10
CA ARG A 422 -9.10 4.09 27.31
C ARG A 422 -8.63 2.82 28.00
N ALA A 423 -8.32 1.77 27.24
CA ALA A 423 -7.91 0.49 27.81
C ALA A 423 -6.61 0.58 28.63
N VAL A 424 -5.68 1.46 28.22
CA VAL A 424 -4.37 1.61 28.90
C VAL A 424 -4.26 2.87 29.78
N GLY A 425 -5.23 3.79 29.70
CA GLY A 425 -5.21 5.05 30.46
C GLY A 425 -4.05 5.98 30.08
N ALA A 426 -3.57 5.92 28.84
CA ALA A 426 -2.48 6.74 28.32
C ALA A 426 -2.74 7.14 26.86
N PRO A 427 -2.07 8.18 26.32
CA PRO A 427 -2.23 8.55 24.92
C PRO A 427 -1.75 7.42 24.00
N VAL A 428 -2.56 7.03 23.01
CA VAL A 428 -2.23 5.97 22.05
C VAL A 428 -2.35 6.49 20.62
N ARG A 429 -1.26 6.40 19.86
CA ARG A 429 -1.23 6.67 18.42
C ARG A 429 -1.42 5.38 17.64
N VAL A 430 -2.41 5.34 16.76
CA VAL A 430 -2.68 4.21 15.85
C VAL A 430 -2.50 4.66 14.42
N GLN A 431 -1.79 3.85 13.63
CA GLN A 431 -1.62 4.04 12.19
C GLN A 431 -1.90 2.72 11.49
N LEU A 432 -2.70 2.77 10.42
CA LEU A 432 -2.95 1.60 9.57
C LEU A 432 -1.71 1.29 8.72
N THR A 433 -1.50 0.02 8.39
CA THR A 433 -0.58 -0.33 7.31
C THR A 433 -1.21 -0.01 5.96
N ARG A 434 -0.42 0.05 4.88
CA ARG A 434 -0.96 0.24 3.51
C ARG A 434 -1.97 -0.85 3.15
N GLU A 435 -1.66 -2.10 3.50
CA GLU A 435 -2.51 -3.27 3.28
C GLU A 435 -3.83 -3.15 4.02
N GLN A 436 -3.79 -2.67 5.26
CA GLN A 436 -5.00 -2.45 6.05
C GLN A 436 -5.84 -1.30 5.50
N GLU A 437 -5.24 -0.18 5.10
CA GLU A 437 -5.95 0.94 4.47
C GLU A 437 -6.68 0.45 3.22
N HIS A 438 -5.98 -0.13 2.25
CA HIS A 438 -6.61 -0.59 1.00
C HIS A 438 -7.60 -1.74 1.24
N ALA A 439 -7.35 -2.64 2.20
CA ALA A 439 -8.32 -3.70 2.49
C ALA A 439 -9.62 -3.16 3.11
N TRP A 440 -9.53 -2.16 3.98
CA TRP A 440 -10.65 -1.76 4.86
C TRP A 440 -11.23 -0.38 4.64
N GLU A 441 -10.56 0.54 3.94
CA GLU A 441 -11.15 1.84 3.60
C GLU A 441 -12.49 1.60 2.87
N PRO A 442 -13.54 2.38 3.14
CA PRO A 442 -14.77 2.27 2.37
C PRO A 442 -14.48 2.51 0.88
N LYS A 443 -15.11 1.76 -0.03
CA LYS A 443 -14.92 1.92 -1.47
C LYS A 443 -15.82 3.01 -2.05
N GLY A 444 -15.42 3.62 -3.15
CA GLY A 444 -16.35 4.27 -4.07
C GLY A 444 -17.24 3.19 -4.68
N ALA A 445 -18.56 3.35 -4.55
CA ALA A 445 -19.52 2.33 -4.98
C ALA A 445 -19.51 2.15 -6.51
N ALA A 446 -19.65 0.89 -6.94
CA ALA A 446 -19.94 0.55 -8.32
C ALA A 446 -21.33 1.04 -8.74
N GLN A 447 -21.58 1.15 -10.04
CA GLN A 447 -22.86 1.61 -10.56
C GLN A 447 -23.17 0.97 -11.90
N LEU A 448 -24.45 0.67 -12.13
CA LEU A 448 -24.97 0.23 -13.42
C LEU A 448 -25.91 1.33 -13.93
N MET A 449 -25.71 1.75 -15.18
CA MET A 449 -26.55 2.74 -15.85
C MET A 449 -27.04 2.15 -17.17
N GLU A 450 -28.35 2.17 -17.38
CA GLU A 450 -29.00 1.67 -18.58
C GLU A 450 -29.77 2.80 -19.23
N VAL A 451 -29.60 2.96 -20.54
CA VAL A 451 -30.25 4.00 -21.32
C VAL A 451 -30.96 3.34 -22.49
N ASP A 452 -32.28 3.53 -22.57
CA ASP A 452 -33.09 3.17 -23.72
C ASP A 452 -33.64 4.42 -24.40
N GLY A 453 -33.88 4.34 -25.71
CA GLY A 453 -34.19 5.50 -26.52
C GLY A 453 -33.70 5.37 -27.94
N GLY A 454 -33.37 6.49 -28.56
CA GLY A 454 -32.84 6.50 -29.93
C GLY A 454 -33.10 7.82 -30.65
N LEU A 455 -33.01 7.76 -31.97
CA LEU A 455 -33.22 8.91 -32.85
C LEU A 455 -34.52 8.80 -33.65
N MET A 456 -35.14 9.95 -33.88
CA MET A 456 -36.16 10.15 -34.91
C MET A 456 -35.52 10.18 -36.29
N ALA A 457 -36.33 10.04 -37.35
CA ALA A 457 -35.84 10.06 -38.73
C ALA A 457 -35.17 11.39 -39.14
N ASP A 458 -35.44 12.49 -38.42
CA ASP A 458 -34.82 13.80 -38.62
C ASP A 458 -33.54 14.01 -37.78
N GLY A 459 -33.10 12.99 -37.05
CA GLY A 459 -31.90 13.03 -36.22
C GLY A 459 -32.09 13.71 -34.86
N ARG A 460 -33.32 14.07 -34.45
CA ARG A 460 -33.60 14.49 -33.06
C ARG A 460 -33.70 13.28 -32.14
N ILE A 461 -33.45 13.50 -30.85
CA ILE A 461 -33.65 12.49 -29.80
C ILE A 461 -35.15 12.12 -29.76
N ALA A 462 -35.46 10.83 -29.93
CA ALA A 462 -36.83 10.32 -29.87
C ALA A 462 -37.32 10.23 -28.42
N ALA A 463 -36.56 9.52 -27.59
CA ALA A 463 -36.81 9.30 -26.19
C ALA A 463 -35.50 9.11 -25.42
N TYR A 464 -35.56 9.30 -24.10
CA TYR A 464 -34.46 9.08 -23.19
C TYR A 464 -35.00 8.44 -21.90
N ASP A 465 -35.00 7.11 -21.83
CA ASP A 465 -35.33 6.35 -20.63
C ASP A 465 -34.04 5.95 -19.92
N PHE A 466 -33.72 6.66 -18.83
CA PHE A 466 -32.52 6.45 -18.04
C PHE A 466 -32.84 5.68 -16.75
N GLU A 467 -32.09 4.63 -16.49
CA GLU A 467 -32.19 3.84 -15.28
C GLU A 467 -30.82 3.69 -14.63
N THR A 468 -30.73 3.90 -13.32
CA THR A 468 -29.48 3.69 -12.59
C THR A 468 -29.62 2.89 -11.31
N SER A 469 -28.70 1.95 -11.13
CA SER A 469 -28.60 1.04 -10.00
C SER A 469 -27.34 1.35 -9.20
N TYR A 470 -27.52 1.90 -8.00
CA TYR A 470 -26.43 2.40 -7.16
C TYR A 470 -26.51 1.84 -5.73
N PRO A 471 -25.59 0.93 -5.33
CA PRO A 471 -25.48 0.48 -3.95
C PRO A 471 -25.15 1.62 -3.00
N SER A 472 -25.80 1.58 -1.83
CA SER A 472 -25.66 2.60 -0.80
C SER A 472 -24.22 2.72 -0.29
N ASN A 473 -23.78 3.95 -0.04
CA ASN A 473 -22.42 4.33 0.33
C ASN A 473 -22.33 5.13 1.65
N GLY A 474 -22.98 4.64 2.71
CA GLY A 474 -22.91 5.26 4.04
C GLY A 474 -22.30 4.35 5.08
N ALA A 475 -21.15 3.75 4.78
CA ALA A 475 -20.45 2.86 5.72
C ALA A 475 -20.33 3.53 7.10
N PRO A 476 -20.63 2.83 8.21
CA PRO A 476 -20.38 3.31 9.56
C PRO A 476 -18.89 3.32 9.92
N THR A 477 -18.55 3.92 11.07
CA THR A 477 -17.24 3.77 11.71
C THR A 477 -17.03 2.32 12.13
N LEU A 478 -15.95 1.70 11.63
CA LEU A 478 -15.74 0.26 11.65
C LEU A 478 -15.75 -0.30 13.08
N ALA A 479 -15.13 0.38 14.04
CA ALA A 479 -15.10 -0.05 15.43
C ALA A 479 -16.50 -0.18 16.06
N LEU A 480 -17.49 0.63 15.65
CA LEU A 480 -18.88 0.48 16.12
C LEU A 480 -19.47 -0.88 15.73
N LEU A 481 -19.12 -1.37 14.53
CA LEU A 481 -19.56 -2.66 14.01
C LEU A 481 -18.81 -3.82 14.67
N LEU A 482 -17.48 -3.73 14.73
CA LEU A 482 -16.63 -4.79 15.29
C LEU A 482 -16.90 -5.05 16.77
N THR A 483 -17.27 -4.00 17.51
CA THR A 483 -17.64 -4.08 18.93
C THR A 483 -19.13 -4.33 19.17
N ARG A 484 -19.96 -4.39 18.11
CA ARG A 484 -21.44 -4.44 18.19
C ARG A 484 -22.05 -3.32 19.04
N THR A 485 -21.42 -2.15 19.05
CA THR A 485 -22.04 -0.93 19.59
C THR A 485 -23.23 -0.51 18.71
N ILE A 486 -23.17 -0.84 17.42
CA ILE A 486 -24.33 -0.80 16.51
C ILE A 486 -24.48 -2.15 15.81
N GLU A 487 -25.70 -2.43 15.37
CA GLU A 487 -25.97 -3.63 14.58
C GLU A 487 -25.51 -3.48 13.12
N PRO A 488 -24.84 -4.50 12.54
CA PRO A 488 -24.29 -4.47 11.19
C PRO A 488 -25.38 -4.76 10.13
N VAL A 489 -26.30 -3.82 9.98
CA VAL A 489 -27.45 -3.92 9.07
C VAL A 489 -27.14 -3.27 7.73
N ALA A 490 -27.39 -3.99 6.64
CA ALA A 490 -27.33 -3.43 5.29
C ALA A 490 -28.57 -2.56 5.05
N GLN A 491 -28.37 -1.27 4.79
CA GLN A 491 -29.46 -0.32 4.61
C GLN A 491 -29.38 0.34 3.22
N ALA A 492 -30.52 0.39 2.54
CA ALA A 492 -30.68 1.13 1.29
C ALA A 492 -30.97 2.61 1.58
N PHE A 493 -30.31 3.52 0.86
CA PHE A 493 -30.47 4.96 0.93
C PHE A 493 -30.78 5.53 -0.46
N GLU A 494 -31.59 6.59 -0.50
CA GLU A 494 -31.87 7.36 -1.72
C GLU A 494 -30.63 8.20 -2.15
N MET A 495 -29.71 7.63 -2.94
CA MET A 495 -28.43 8.30 -3.28
C MET A 495 -27.93 8.13 -4.73
N GLY A 496 -28.57 7.28 -5.53
CA GLY A 496 -28.22 7.09 -6.95
C GLY A 496 -28.63 8.25 -7.87
N ASP A 497 -29.31 9.26 -7.33
CA ASP A 497 -30.01 10.31 -8.08
C ASP A 497 -29.20 11.58 -8.38
N ARG A 498 -27.93 11.68 -7.93
CA ARG A 498 -27.08 12.83 -8.25
C ARG A 498 -26.78 12.88 -9.74
N THR A 499 -27.08 14.01 -10.38
CA THR A 499 -26.95 14.19 -11.83
C THR A 499 -27.61 13.06 -12.64
N ALA A 500 -28.69 12.43 -12.13
CA ALA A 500 -29.41 11.38 -12.86
C ALA A 500 -30.34 11.92 -13.95
N ARG A 501 -30.68 13.22 -13.89
CA ARG A 501 -31.37 13.90 -14.99
C ARG A 501 -30.34 14.28 -16.05
N PRO A 502 -30.51 13.89 -17.34
CA PRO A 502 -29.64 14.38 -18.39
C PRO A 502 -29.71 15.92 -18.47
N PRO A 503 -28.60 16.61 -18.80
CA PRO A 503 -28.58 18.07 -18.88
C PRO A 503 -29.23 18.62 -20.16
N TYR A 504 -29.77 17.75 -21.01
CA TYR A 504 -30.31 18.06 -22.32
C TYR A 504 -31.84 18.21 -22.29
N SER A 505 -32.37 19.07 -23.15
CA SER A 505 -33.81 19.16 -23.44
C SER A 505 -34.22 17.97 -24.30
N VAL A 506 -35.10 17.13 -23.74
CA VAL A 506 -35.67 15.94 -24.37
C VAL A 506 -37.18 15.97 -24.18
N ASP A 507 -37.94 15.72 -25.25
CA ASP A 507 -39.41 15.79 -25.22
C ASP A 507 -40.05 14.60 -24.48
N ASN A 508 -39.44 13.42 -24.57
CA ASN A 508 -39.89 12.19 -23.92
C ASN A 508 -38.77 11.67 -23.00
N LEU A 509 -38.88 11.92 -21.70
CA LEU A 509 -37.85 11.66 -20.70
C LEU A 509 -38.41 10.84 -19.53
N ARG A 510 -37.77 9.70 -19.25
CA ARG A 510 -38.00 8.92 -18.03
C ARG A 510 -36.70 8.75 -17.27
N VAL A 511 -36.73 8.90 -15.95
CA VAL A 511 -35.57 8.70 -15.05
C VAL A 511 -35.99 7.83 -13.87
N LYS A 512 -35.32 6.69 -13.73
CA LYS A 512 -35.53 5.70 -12.66
C LYS A 512 -34.23 5.50 -11.86
N VAL A 513 -34.37 5.33 -10.56
CA VAL A 513 -33.26 4.95 -9.66
C VAL A 513 -33.65 3.70 -8.90
N ASN A 514 -32.79 2.69 -8.92
CA ASN A 514 -32.93 1.47 -8.14
C ASN A 514 -32.13 1.62 -6.83
N ASP A 515 -32.82 2.03 -5.77
CA ASP A 515 -32.22 2.23 -4.45
C ASP A 515 -31.97 0.86 -3.80
N MET A 516 -30.72 0.57 -3.42
CA MET A 516 -30.31 -0.76 -2.95
C MET A 516 -29.28 -0.72 -1.82
N ALA A 517 -29.26 -1.79 -1.03
CA ALA A 517 -28.33 -1.95 0.09
C ALA A 517 -26.87 -2.12 -0.41
N PRO A 518 -25.85 -1.82 0.42
CA PRO A 518 -24.46 -2.01 0.03
C PRO A 518 -24.16 -3.48 -0.28
N ILE A 519 -23.39 -3.75 -1.33
CA ILE A 519 -22.79 -5.07 -1.58
C ILE A 519 -21.41 -5.13 -0.93
N VAL A 520 -20.61 -4.08 -1.11
CA VAL A 520 -19.28 -3.88 -0.52
C VAL A 520 -19.35 -2.65 0.39
N ARG A 521 -18.60 -2.65 1.49
CA ARG A 521 -18.41 -1.49 2.37
C ARG A 521 -18.01 -0.27 1.53
N ALA A 522 -18.90 0.70 1.42
CA ALA A 522 -18.73 1.84 0.53
C ALA A 522 -19.00 3.18 1.22
N SER A 523 -18.29 4.22 0.79
CA SER A 523 -18.54 5.60 1.20
C SER A 523 -18.36 6.58 0.06
N TRP A 524 -18.77 7.84 0.26
CA TRP A 524 -18.55 8.91 -0.71
C TRP A 524 -17.08 8.98 -1.13
N LEU A 525 -16.83 8.77 -2.41
CA LEU A 525 -15.60 9.04 -3.13
C LEU A 525 -15.87 10.19 -4.09
N ARG A 526 -14.91 11.11 -4.26
CA ARG A 526 -15.09 12.35 -5.05
C ARG A 526 -15.84 12.10 -6.36
N GLY A 527 -16.97 12.79 -6.56
CA GLY A 527 -17.88 12.63 -7.70
C GLY A 527 -19.14 11.79 -7.40
N VAL A 528 -19.06 10.85 -6.46
CA VAL A 528 -20.16 9.97 -6.00
C VAL A 528 -20.91 9.37 -7.20
N SER A 529 -22.25 9.35 -7.21
CA SER A 529 -23.08 8.84 -8.31
C SER A 529 -23.17 9.80 -9.51
N ALA A 530 -22.77 11.07 -9.35
CA ALA A 530 -22.84 12.06 -10.41
C ALA A 530 -21.83 11.82 -11.53
N LEU A 531 -20.62 11.39 -11.19
CA LEU A 531 -19.58 11.09 -12.17
C LEU A 531 -19.96 9.87 -13.05
N PRO A 532 -20.38 8.72 -12.50
CA PRO A 532 -20.89 7.61 -13.30
C PRO A 532 -22.13 7.98 -14.14
N ASN A 533 -23.13 8.66 -13.56
CA ASN A 533 -24.31 9.10 -14.32
C ASN A 533 -23.92 10.00 -15.50
N SER A 534 -22.98 10.93 -15.29
CA SER A 534 -22.49 11.81 -16.35
C SER A 534 -21.65 11.07 -17.38
N PHE A 535 -20.89 10.03 -16.99
CA PHE A 535 -20.22 9.13 -17.94
C PHE A 535 -21.23 8.49 -18.89
N ALA A 536 -22.32 7.92 -18.37
CA ALA A 536 -23.38 7.33 -19.18
C ALA A 536 -24.06 8.38 -20.08
N HIS A 537 -24.45 9.53 -19.52
CA HIS A 537 -25.12 10.59 -20.29
C HIS A 537 -24.26 11.14 -21.42
N GLU A 538 -23.01 11.48 -21.13
CA GLU A 538 -22.10 12.12 -22.08
C GLU A 538 -21.49 11.15 -23.10
N SER A 539 -21.41 9.86 -22.79
CA SER A 539 -21.08 8.86 -23.80
C SER A 539 -22.30 8.56 -24.68
N TYR A 540 -23.51 8.46 -24.12
CA TYR A 540 -24.72 8.19 -24.90
C TYR A 540 -25.07 9.33 -25.87
N ILE A 541 -24.95 10.59 -25.43
CA ILE A 541 -25.20 11.73 -26.31
C ILE A 541 -24.20 11.81 -27.47
N ASP A 542 -22.96 11.35 -27.26
CA ASP A 542 -21.92 11.28 -28.28
C ASP A 542 -22.21 10.17 -29.31
N GLU A 543 -22.72 9.03 -28.85
CA GLU A 543 -23.23 7.97 -29.72
C GLU A 543 -24.44 8.43 -30.56
N LEU A 544 -25.39 9.16 -29.94
CA LEU A 544 -26.53 9.75 -30.65
C LEU A 544 -26.06 10.76 -31.70
N ALA A 545 -25.10 11.63 -31.38
CA ALA A 545 -24.54 12.59 -32.33
C ALA A 545 -23.93 11.90 -33.55
N THR A 546 -23.13 10.85 -33.31
CA THR A 546 -22.50 10.05 -34.36
C THR A 546 -23.55 9.35 -35.23
N ALA A 547 -24.56 8.72 -34.61
CA ALA A 547 -25.65 8.06 -35.31
C ALA A 547 -26.50 9.04 -36.16
N ALA A 548 -26.68 10.27 -35.67
CA ALA A 548 -27.37 11.34 -36.41
C ALA A 548 -26.51 11.95 -37.54
N GLY A 549 -25.21 11.62 -37.62
CA GLY A 549 -24.28 12.25 -38.56
C GLY A 549 -24.05 13.73 -38.25
N VAL A 550 -24.02 14.11 -36.97
CA VAL A 550 -23.86 15.49 -36.50
C VAL A 550 -22.62 15.59 -35.62
N ASP A 551 -21.93 16.74 -35.69
CA ASP A 551 -20.82 17.00 -34.79
C ASP A 551 -21.21 16.89 -33.31
N PRO A 552 -20.43 16.18 -32.47
CA PRO A 552 -20.77 15.98 -31.06
C PRO A 552 -20.98 17.24 -30.24
N VAL A 553 -20.27 18.34 -30.53
CA VAL A 553 -20.47 19.63 -29.85
C VAL A 553 -21.72 20.31 -30.38
N GLN A 554 -21.93 20.32 -31.71
CA GLN A 554 -23.14 20.88 -32.31
C GLN A 554 -24.41 20.13 -31.88
N PHE A 555 -24.35 18.81 -31.76
CA PHE A 555 -25.48 18.01 -31.30
C PHE A 555 -25.87 18.39 -29.87
N ARG A 556 -24.90 18.50 -28.96
CA ARG A 556 -25.16 18.99 -27.58
C ARG A 556 -25.77 20.39 -27.58
N LEU A 557 -25.23 21.32 -28.37
CA LEU A 557 -25.73 22.69 -28.47
C LEU A 557 -27.18 22.78 -28.97
N ARG A 558 -27.62 21.87 -29.85
CA ARG A 558 -29.04 21.79 -30.29
C ARG A 558 -30.00 21.45 -29.14
N HIS A 559 -29.50 20.77 -28.11
CA HIS A 559 -30.29 20.26 -27.00
C HIS A 559 -30.00 20.97 -25.67
N LEU A 560 -29.18 22.03 -25.64
CA LEU A 560 -28.93 22.84 -24.45
C LEU A 560 -29.76 24.13 -24.49
N SER A 561 -30.50 24.39 -23.41
CA SER A 561 -31.34 25.58 -23.26
C SER A 561 -30.73 26.65 -22.32
N ASP A 562 -29.79 26.27 -21.46
CA ASP A 562 -29.11 27.18 -20.53
C ASP A 562 -28.03 28.02 -21.26
N PRO A 563 -28.17 29.36 -21.33
CA PRO A 563 -27.19 30.21 -22.00
C PRO A 563 -25.77 30.11 -21.44
N ARG A 564 -25.61 29.87 -20.12
CA ARG A 564 -24.28 29.70 -19.49
C ARG A 564 -23.63 28.40 -19.93
N ALA A 565 -24.44 27.34 -20.06
CA ALA A 565 -23.98 26.06 -20.58
C ALA A 565 -23.53 26.19 -22.03
N VAL A 566 -24.34 26.85 -22.87
CA VAL A 566 -24.02 27.12 -24.28
C VAL A 566 -22.71 27.91 -24.41
N GLU A 567 -22.57 29.00 -23.67
CA GLU A 567 -21.37 29.83 -23.64
C GLU A 567 -20.13 29.01 -23.24
N LEU A 568 -20.23 28.23 -22.15
CA LEU A 568 -19.15 27.39 -21.67
C LEU A 568 -18.72 26.33 -22.69
N VAL A 569 -19.68 25.64 -23.30
CA VAL A 569 -19.44 24.59 -24.32
C VAL A 569 -18.70 25.20 -25.52
N GLN A 570 -19.19 26.33 -26.03
CA GLN A 570 -18.59 27.02 -27.17
C GLN A 570 -17.18 27.52 -26.85
N ALA A 571 -16.99 28.21 -25.73
CA ALA A 571 -15.70 28.75 -25.33
C ALA A 571 -14.67 27.65 -25.09
N THR A 572 -15.07 26.52 -24.48
CA THR A 572 -14.17 25.38 -24.23
C THR A 572 -13.76 24.71 -25.52
N ALA A 573 -14.72 24.43 -26.41
CA ALA A 573 -14.44 23.86 -27.73
C ALA A 573 -13.51 24.78 -28.55
N GLN A 574 -13.75 26.09 -28.55
CA GLN A 574 -12.89 27.06 -29.21
C GLN A 574 -11.48 27.08 -28.62
N LYS A 575 -11.35 27.16 -27.29
CA LYS A 575 -10.06 27.16 -26.58
C LYS A 575 -9.26 25.90 -26.86
N ALA A 576 -9.92 24.76 -26.98
CA ALA A 576 -9.29 23.48 -27.27
C ALA A 576 -8.89 23.29 -28.73
N GLY A 577 -9.38 24.14 -29.65
CA GLY A 577 -9.21 23.96 -31.08
C GLY A 577 -10.05 22.80 -31.63
N TRP A 578 -11.29 22.65 -31.13
CA TRP A 578 -12.19 21.56 -31.52
C TRP A 578 -12.39 21.48 -33.04
N ARG A 579 -12.22 20.28 -33.58
CA ARG A 579 -12.41 20.00 -35.01
C ARG A 579 -13.78 19.42 -35.26
N MET A 580 -14.61 20.08 -36.06
CA MET A 580 -15.94 19.55 -36.35
C MET A 580 -15.84 18.28 -37.19
N ARG A 581 -16.56 17.23 -36.77
CA ARG A 581 -16.60 15.93 -37.47
C ARG A 581 -17.87 15.18 -37.12
N THR A 582 -18.36 14.31 -38.01
CA THR A 582 -19.64 13.59 -37.83
C THR A 582 -19.48 12.14 -37.42
N GLY A 583 -18.25 11.68 -37.23
CA GLY A 583 -17.88 10.33 -36.83
C GLY A 583 -16.40 10.25 -36.45
N PRO A 584 -15.91 9.05 -36.09
CA PRO A 584 -14.52 8.86 -35.72
C PRO A 584 -13.58 9.13 -36.90
N GLU A 585 -12.50 9.87 -36.66
CA GLU A 585 -11.50 10.22 -37.68
C GLU A 585 -10.12 9.65 -37.30
N GLU A 586 -9.78 8.47 -37.81
CA GLU A 586 -8.43 7.91 -37.64
C GLU A 586 -7.38 8.89 -38.23
N ASN A 587 -6.44 9.35 -37.40
CA ASN A 587 -5.26 10.16 -37.79
C ASN A 587 -5.52 11.63 -38.20
N ALA A 588 -6.50 12.31 -37.59
CA ALA A 588 -6.83 13.71 -37.89
C ALA A 588 -5.65 14.71 -37.76
N ASP A 589 -4.57 14.39 -37.04
CA ASP A 589 -3.38 15.24 -36.83
C ASP A 589 -2.27 15.10 -37.88
N GLY A 590 -2.52 14.42 -39.00
CA GLY A 590 -1.46 14.16 -39.99
C GLY A 590 -0.41 13.21 -39.42
N GLY A 591 -0.89 12.15 -38.75
CA GLY A 591 -0.11 11.17 -37.99
C GLY A 591 1.25 10.85 -38.60
N LEU A 592 2.25 10.62 -37.76
CA LEU A 592 3.58 10.20 -38.20
C LEU A 592 3.49 8.89 -39.00
N GLY A 593 3.32 9.03 -40.32
CA GLY A 593 3.40 8.00 -41.36
C GLY A 593 2.07 7.49 -41.92
N GLU A 594 2.02 7.30 -43.25
CA GLU A 594 1.23 6.23 -43.84
C GLU A 594 1.64 4.91 -43.15
N GLY A 595 0.76 4.31 -42.34
CA GLY A 595 1.02 3.04 -41.65
C GLY A 595 1.58 3.10 -40.21
N GLY A 596 1.29 4.15 -39.43
CA GLY A 596 1.69 4.25 -38.02
C GLY A 596 0.85 3.41 -37.02
N ASP A 597 1.48 2.97 -35.92
CA ASP A 597 0.86 2.15 -34.85
C ASP A 597 0.06 2.97 -33.80
N ILE A 598 0.13 4.31 -33.84
CA ILE A 598 -0.51 5.23 -32.87
C ILE A 598 -1.67 5.98 -33.54
N LEU A 599 -2.85 5.90 -32.93
CA LEU A 599 -4.05 6.63 -33.32
C LEU A 599 -4.24 7.86 -32.44
N PHE A 600 -4.86 8.89 -32.99
CA PHE A 600 -5.12 10.16 -32.31
C PHE A 600 -6.61 10.43 -32.30
N GLY A 601 -7.14 10.90 -31.18
CA GLY A 601 -8.55 11.28 -31.08
C GLY A 601 -8.75 12.40 -30.09
N GLN A 602 -9.83 13.14 -30.30
CA GLN A 602 -10.27 14.22 -29.44
C GLN A 602 -11.69 13.90 -28.94
N GLY A 603 -11.99 14.20 -27.69
CA GLY A 603 -13.29 13.87 -27.10
C GLY A 603 -13.84 15.02 -26.28
N PHE A 604 -15.12 15.30 -26.46
CA PHE A 604 -15.84 16.35 -25.74
C PHE A 604 -16.82 15.74 -24.74
N ALA A 605 -16.92 16.35 -23.56
CA ALA A 605 -18.02 16.10 -22.63
C ALA A 605 -18.33 17.34 -21.78
N TYR A 606 -19.59 17.48 -21.38
CA TYR A 606 -20.08 18.57 -20.56
C TYR A 606 -20.95 18.05 -19.41
N ALA A 607 -20.85 18.69 -18.24
CA ALA A 607 -21.75 18.40 -17.14
C ALA A 607 -21.96 19.61 -16.22
N ARG A 608 -23.13 19.61 -15.56
CA ARG A 608 -23.37 20.41 -14.34
C ARG A 608 -23.47 19.45 -13.17
N TYR A 609 -22.65 19.64 -12.14
CA TYR A 609 -22.74 18.79 -10.94
C TYR A 609 -23.98 19.15 -10.13
N ILE A 610 -24.94 18.22 -10.01
CA ILE A 610 -26.16 18.39 -9.19
C ILE A 610 -26.05 17.47 -7.98
N HIS A 611 -26.26 18.02 -6.79
CA HIS A 611 -26.13 17.28 -5.53
C HIS A 611 -27.25 17.63 -4.53
N SER A 612 -27.20 16.98 -3.36
CA SER A 612 -28.23 17.02 -2.30
C SER A 612 -29.49 16.20 -2.65
N LYS A 613 -30.49 16.18 -1.76
CA LYS A 613 -31.76 15.47 -1.95
C LYS A 613 -32.42 15.89 -3.25
N TRP A 614 -32.86 14.92 -4.06
CA TRP A 614 -33.56 15.15 -5.33
C TRP A 614 -34.70 16.20 -5.22
N PRO A 615 -34.83 17.13 -6.18
CA PRO A 615 -34.07 17.26 -7.44
C PRO A 615 -32.68 17.89 -7.30
N GLY A 616 -32.27 18.22 -6.07
CA GLY A 616 -30.97 18.81 -5.78
C GLY A 616 -30.83 20.23 -6.31
N PHE A 617 -29.62 20.77 -6.23
CA PHE A 617 -29.23 22.02 -6.88
C PHE A 617 -27.84 21.90 -7.48
N GLY A 618 -27.55 22.75 -8.47
CA GLY A 618 -26.27 22.72 -9.17
C GLY A 618 -25.15 23.39 -8.37
N ALA A 619 -23.99 22.73 -8.30
CA ALA A 619 -22.73 23.32 -7.88
C ALA A 619 -22.14 24.15 -9.04
N ALA A 620 -21.17 23.63 -9.80
CA ALA A 620 -20.57 24.34 -10.93
C ALA A 620 -20.71 23.57 -12.25
N TRP A 621 -20.51 24.28 -13.36
CA TRP A 621 -20.45 23.69 -14.69
C TRP A 621 -19.02 23.40 -15.10
N ALA A 622 -18.82 22.32 -15.83
CA ALA A 622 -17.55 21.99 -16.44
C ALA A 622 -17.75 21.40 -17.84
N ALA A 623 -16.82 21.71 -18.73
CA ALA A 623 -16.68 21.06 -20.03
C ALA A 623 -15.23 20.63 -20.23
N TRP A 624 -15.04 19.48 -20.84
CA TRP A 624 -13.73 18.91 -21.14
C TRP A 624 -13.58 18.71 -22.63
N VAL A 625 -12.38 19.00 -23.13
CA VAL A 625 -11.85 18.42 -24.36
C VAL A 625 -10.59 17.65 -24.01
N ALA A 626 -10.59 16.35 -24.26
CA ALA A 626 -9.44 15.46 -24.04
C ALA A 626 -8.83 15.08 -25.40
N ASP A 627 -7.50 15.21 -25.52
CA ASP A 627 -6.73 14.68 -26.65
C ASP A 627 -6.01 13.40 -26.19
N VAL A 628 -6.19 12.31 -26.94
CA VAL A 628 -5.64 10.99 -26.60
C VAL A 628 -4.80 10.41 -27.74
N GLU A 629 -3.80 9.63 -27.36
CA GLU A 629 -3.08 8.71 -28.21
C GLU A 629 -3.45 7.27 -27.83
N VAL A 630 -3.76 6.44 -28.83
CA VAL A 630 -4.05 5.01 -28.64
C VAL A 630 -3.09 4.18 -29.47
N ASN A 631 -2.27 3.36 -28.81
CA ASN A 631 -1.39 2.44 -29.49
C ASN A 631 -2.14 1.17 -29.91
N ARG A 632 -2.25 0.89 -31.20
CA ARG A 632 -3.03 -0.26 -31.73
C ARG A 632 -2.41 -1.62 -31.42
N ARG A 633 -1.10 -1.65 -31.19
CA ARG A 633 -0.36 -2.89 -30.89
C ARG A 633 -0.37 -3.22 -29.42
N THR A 634 -0.45 -2.20 -28.58
CA THR A 634 -0.41 -2.38 -27.13
C THR A 634 -1.75 -2.15 -26.44
N GLY A 635 -2.68 -1.44 -27.09
CA GLY A 635 -3.90 -0.92 -26.47
C GLY A 635 -3.64 0.23 -25.49
N GLU A 636 -2.39 0.67 -25.31
CA GLU A 636 -2.06 1.74 -24.37
C GLU A 636 -2.72 3.05 -24.80
N VAL A 637 -3.36 3.71 -23.83
CA VAL A 637 -4.01 5.00 -23.99
C VAL A 637 -3.23 6.03 -23.20
N HIS A 638 -2.72 7.06 -23.88
CA HIS A 638 -2.09 8.21 -23.25
C HIS A 638 -2.97 9.46 -23.45
N VAL A 639 -3.45 10.05 -22.35
CA VAL A 639 -4.13 11.34 -22.40
C VAL A 639 -3.05 12.42 -22.44
N ARG A 640 -2.84 13.03 -23.61
CA ARG A 640 -1.78 14.03 -23.80
C ARG A 640 -2.13 15.37 -23.20
N ARG A 641 -3.38 15.78 -23.40
CA ARG A 641 -3.83 17.13 -23.09
C ARG A 641 -5.30 17.11 -22.71
N VAL A 642 -5.65 17.94 -21.73
CA VAL A 642 -7.03 18.19 -21.33
C VAL A 642 -7.24 19.69 -21.22
N VAL A 643 -8.20 20.21 -21.97
CA VAL A 643 -8.70 21.58 -21.82
C VAL A 643 -9.99 21.55 -21.03
N VAL A 644 -10.01 22.26 -19.91
CA VAL A 644 -11.17 22.32 -19.01
C VAL A 644 -11.74 23.73 -19.00
N GLY A 645 -12.97 23.89 -19.47
CA GLY A 645 -13.78 25.05 -19.16
C GLY A 645 -14.47 24.87 -17.81
N HIS A 646 -14.43 25.90 -16.96
CA HIS A 646 -15.04 25.85 -15.63
C HIS A 646 -15.78 27.14 -15.29
N ASP A 647 -17.09 27.04 -15.03
CA ASP A 647 -17.93 28.15 -14.57
C ASP A 647 -18.40 27.89 -13.14
N ALA A 648 -17.75 28.57 -12.19
CA ALA A 648 -18.05 28.51 -10.76
C ALA A 648 -18.56 29.85 -10.19
N GLY A 649 -19.10 30.72 -11.04
CA GLY A 649 -19.58 32.04 -10.62
C GLY A 649 -18.46 32.96 -10.12
N LEU A 650 -18.67 33.63 -8.98
CA LEU A 650 -17.62 34.40 -8.31
C LEU A 650 -16.53 33.46 -7.78
N LEU A 651 -15.31 33.62 -8.29
CA LEU A 651 -14.13 32.89 -7.82
C LEU A 651 -13.53 33.60 -6.61
N VAL A 652 -13.64 33.00 -5.42
CA VAL A 652 -13.06 33.60 -4.20
C VAL A 652 -11.53 33.69 -4.31
N ASN A 653 -10.86 32.56 -4.53
CA ASN A 653 -9.46 32.48 -4.90
C ASN A 653 -9.30 31.76 -6.25
N PRO A 654 -9.04 32.47 -7.37
CA PRO A 654 -8.87 31.86 -8.68
C PRO A 654 -7.79 30.77 -8.71
N ALA A 655 -6.65 30.96 -8.01
CA ALA A 655 -5.60 29.94 -7.95
C ALA A 655 -6.04 28.68 -7.22
N GLY A 656 -6.85 28.82 -6.15
CA GLY A 656 -7.44 27.68 -5.45
C GLY A 656 -8.36 26.85 -6.33
N VAL A 657 -9.19 27.51 -7.15
CA VAL A 657 -10.07 26.85 -8.12
C VAL A 657 -9.27 26.15 -9.22
N GLU A 658 -8.24 26.80 -9.75
CA GLU A 658 -7.32 26.21 -10.74
C GLU A 658 -6.66 24.93 -10.20
N HIS A 659 -6.11 24.95 -8.99
CA HIS A 659 -5.52 23.76 -8.36
C HIS A 659 -6.55 22.64 -8.15
N GLN A 660 -7.79 22.97 -7.79
CA GLN A 660 -8.88 22.00 -7.68
C GLN A 660 -9.21 21.36 -9.03
N VAL A 661 -9.22 22.14 -10.11
CA VAL A 661 -9.41 21.60 -11.46
C VAL A 661 -8.26 20.66 -11.83
N HIS A 662 -7.01 21.01 -11.54
CA HIS A 662 -5.87 20.12 -11.79
C HIS A 662 -6.01 18.79 -11.04
N GLY A 663 -6.36 18.83 -9.75
CA GLY A 663 -6.59 17.62 -8.96
C GLY A 663 -7.72 16.75 -9.52
N ASN A 664 -8.83 17.37 -9.93
CA ASN A 664 -9.95 16.67 -10.55
C ASN A 664 -9.57 16.02 -11.89
N VAL A 665 -8.74 16.69 -12.71
CA VAL A 665 -8.27 16.13 -13.98
C VAL A 665 -7.40 14.90 -13.74
N ILE A 666 -6.39 15.01 -12.86
CA ILE A 666 -5.47 13.92 -12.52
C ILE A 666 -6.24 12.69 -12.00
N GLN A 667 -7.13 12.88 -11.03
CA GLN A 667 -7.91 11.78 -10.45
C GLN A 667 -8.85 11.13 -11.47
N THR A 668 -9.51 11.92 -12.31
CA THR A 668 -10.45 11.38 -13.30
C THR A 668 -9.74 10.64 -14.41
N THR A 669 -8.61 11.14 -14.89
CA THR A 669 -7.75 10.44 -15.85
C THR A 669 -7.23 9.12 -15.27
N SER A 670 -6.80 9.13 -14.01
CA SER A 670 -6.36 7.91 -13.31
C SER A 670 -7.45 6.84 -13.24
N ARG A 671 -8.66 7.26 -12.82
CA ARG A 671 -9.84 6.39 -12.75
C ARG A 671 -10.33 5.88 -14.09
N ALA A 672 -10.26 6.72 -15.11
CA ALA A 672 -10.65 6.34 -16.46
C ALA A 672 -9.70 5.30 -17.07
N LEU A 673 -8.40 5.30 -16.72
CA LEU A 673 -7.39 4.48 -17.38
C LEU A 673 -6.90 3.26 -16.58
N LYS A 674 -6.91 3.32 -15.24
CA LYS A 674 -6.22 2.32 -14.41
C LYS A 674 -7.00 1.78 -13.21
N GLU A 675 -7.81 2.60 -12.56
CA GLU A 675 -8.28 2.28 -11.21
C GLU A 675 -9.54 1.41 -11.16
N GLU A 676 -9.42 0.25 -10.51
CA GLU A 676 -10.50 -0.68 -10.18
C GLU A 676 -10.09 -1.54 -8.98
N VAL A 677 -11.01 -1.72 -8.02
CA VAL A 677 -10.82 -2.62 -6.88
C VAL A 677 -11.02 -4.06 -7.35
N GLN A 678 -9.98 -4.88 -7.18
CA GLN A 678 -10.06 -6.30 -7.46
C GLN A 678 -10.57 -7.06 -6.22
N PHE A 679 -11.34 -8.12 -6.45
CA PHE A 679 -11.84 -9.02 -5.42
C PHE A 679 -11.27 -10.43 -5.60
N ALA A 680 -11.08 -11.15 -4.49
CA ALA A 680 -10.60 -12.53 -4.53
C ALA A 680 -11.65 -13.42 -5.21
N PRO A 681 -11.24 -14.31 -6.14
CA PRO A 681 -12.17 -15.16 -6.87
C PRO A 681 -12.91 -16.12 -5.94
N GLN A 682 -14.09 -16.58 -6.36
CA GLN A 682 -14.81 -17.64 -5.66
C GLN A 682 -13.98 -18.94 -5.66
N GLN A 683 -13.70 -19.46 -4.46
CA GLN A 683 -13.08 -20.76 -4.29
C GLN A 683 -14.13 -21.88 -4.37
N GLY A 684 -13.76 -23.06 -4.89
CA GLY A 684 -14.66 -24.22 -4.94
C GLY A 684 -15.13 -24.69 -3.55
N ALA A 685 -16.31 -25.30 -3.48
CA ALA A 685 -16.99 -25.68 -2.23
C ALA A 685 -16.15 -26.52 -1.24
N GLU A 686 -15.19 -27.31 -1.73
CA GLU A 686 -14.28 -28.11 -0.89
C GLU A 686 -13.26 -27.25 -0.12
N ALA A 687 -12.82 -26.12 -0.65
CA ALA A 687 -11.89 -25.20 0.03
C ALA A 687 -12.59 -24.38 1.12
N ALA A 688 -13.86 -24.03 0.91
CA ALA A 688 -14.71 -23.35 1.89
C ALA A 688 -15.04 -24.25 3.09
N ALA A 689 -15.26 -25.56 2.86
CA ALA A 689 -15.60 -26.53 3.90
C ALA A 689 -14.41 -26.94 4.78
N ALA A 690 -13.17 -26.79 4.30
CA ALA A 690 -11.96 -27.11 5.06
C ALA A 690 -11.69 -26.12 6.22
N GLY A 691 -12.51 -25.05 6.35
CA GLY A 691 -12.31 -24.01 7.34
C GLY A 691 -10.90 -23.49 7.24
N ALA A 692 -10.58 -22.79 6.15
CA ALA A 692 -9.26 -22.25 5.89
C ALA A 692 -8.80 -21.39 7.07
N GLN A 693 -8.16 -22.03 8.06
CA GLN A 693 -7.20 -21.38 8.94
C GLN A 693 -6.29 -20.64 7.98
N LEU A 694 -6.38 -19.30 8.01
CA LEU A 694 -5.66 -18.33 7.20
C LEU A 694 -4.29 -18.85 6.75
N LEU A 695 -4.26 -19.64 5.67
CA LEU A 695 -3.02 -20.06 5.05
C LEU A 695 -2.48 -18.77 4.46
N THR A 696 -1.32 -18.33 4.96
CA THR A 696 -0.65 -17.14 4.45
C THR A 696 -0.58 -17.23 2.92
N GLY A 697 -1.09 -16.22 2.20
CA GLY A 697 -1.12 -16.18 0.73
C GLY A 697 -2.46 -16.54 0.07
N VAL A 698 -3.41 -17.13 0.81
CA VAL A 698 -4.75 -17.46 0.31
C VAL A 698 -5.79 -16.51 0.92
N ARG A 699 -6.57 -15.83 0.08
CA ARG A 699 -7.61 -14.90 0.51
C ARG A 699 -9.00 -15.54 0.50
N PRO A 700 -9.86 -15.29 1.49
CA PRO A 700 -11.26 -15.73 1.45
C PRO A 700 -11.99 -15.25 0.19
N SER A 701 -12.98 -16.02 -0.30
CA SER A 701 -13.74 -15.67 -1.50
C SER A 701 -14.41 -14.29 -1.40
N GLY A 702 -14.26 -13.49 -2.46
CA GLY A 702 -14.94 -12.20 -2.66
C GLY A 702 -14.46 -11.05 -1.77
N VAL A 703 -13.43 -11.25 -0.93
CA VAL A 703 -12.83 -10.13 -0.16
C VAL A 703 -11.96 -9.25 -1.06
N VAL A 704 -11.66 -8.03 -0.59
CA VAL A 704 -10.79 -7.09 -1.32
C VAL A 704 -9.39 -7.69 -1.58
N ALA A 705 -9.02 -7.79 -2.86
CA ALA A 705 -7.74 -8.31 -3.35
C ALA A 705 -6.71 -7.19 -3.62
N SER A 706 -7.16 -5.97 -3.85
CA SER A 706 -6.28 -4.80 -3.98
C SER A 706 -5.81 -4.32 -2.61
N ARG A 707 -4.54 -4.51 -2.25
CA ARG A 707 -3.99 -4.18 -0.90
C ARG A 707 -2.81 -3.20 -0.92
N GLU A 708 -2.22 -2.93 -2.07
CA GLU A 708 -1.16 -1.93 -2.21
C GLU A 708 -1.15 -1.37 -3.65
N TRP A 709 -0.15 -0.56 -4.02
CA TRP A 709 -0.12 0.17 -5.29
C TRP A 709 0.08 -0.70 -6.53
N GLY A 710 0.76 -1.84 -6.42
CA GLY A 710 0.90 -2.85 -7.46
C GLY A 710 -0.44 -3.50 -7.84
N SER A 711 -1.27 -3.79 -6.83
CA SER A 711 -2.59 -4.41 -6.97
C SER A 711 -3.73 -3.40 -7.12
N TYR A 712 -3.43 -2.09 -7.03
CA TYR A 712 -4.31 -0.97 -7.36
C TYR A 712 -3.51 0.18 -8.00
N PRO A 713 -3.19 0.06 -9.31
CA PRO A 713 -2.34 1.02 -9.99
C PRO A 713 -3.05 2.38 -10.19
N ILE A 714 -2.31 3.46 -10.00
CA ILE A 714 -2.71 4.84 -10.34
C ILE A 714 -1.80 5.42 -11.42
N ILE A 715 -2.15 6.56 -12.01
CA ILE A 715 -1.26 7.24 -12.97
C ILE A 715 -0.01 7.76 -12.27
N ASN A 716 1.14 7.71 -12.95
CA ASN A 716 2.39 8.26 -12.44
C ASN A 716 2.68 9.62 -13.12
N PHE A 717 3.74 10.33 -12.70
CA PHE A 717 4.07 11.66 -13.23
C PHE A 717 4.24 11.71 -14.77
N ARG A 718 4.69 10.62 -15.41
CA ARG A 718 4.84 10.54 -16.88
C ARG A 718 3.49 10.48 -17.62
N ASP A 719 2.44 10.07 -16.91
CA ASP A 719 1.10 9.88 -17.44
C ASP A 719 0.20 11.10 -17.18
N VAL A 720 0.71 12.13 -16.49
CA VAL A 720 -0.07 13.34 -16.20
C VAL A 720 -0.23 14.15 -17.49
N PRO A 721 -1.48 14.45 -17.91
CA PRO A 721 -1.70 15.23 -19.12
C PRO A 721 -1.22 16.67 -18.95
N VAL A 722 -1.00 17.36 -20.07
CA VAL A 722 -0.98 18.83 -20.08
C VAL A 722 -2.39 19.33 -19.75
N ILE A 723 -2.54 20.10 -18.67
CA ILE A 723 -3.84 20.61 -18.22
C ILE A 723 -3.93 22.10 -18.53
N GLU A 724 -4.91 22.48 -19.34
CA GLU A 724 -5.24 23.88 -19.61
C GLU A 724 -6.59 24.24 -18.97
N VAL A 725 -6.59 25.16 -18.02
CA VAL A 725 -7.81 25.60 -17.34
C VAL A 725 -8.28 26.94 -17.90
N MET A 726 -9.54 27.00 -18.32
CA MET A 726 -10.24 28.20 -18.72
C MET A 726 -11.38 28.48 -17.72
N HIS A 727 -11.22 29.54 -16.94
CA HIS A 727 -12.29 30.01 -16.05
C HIS A 727 -13.30 30.88 -16.79
N MET A 728 -14.57 30.79 -16.39
CA MET A 728 -15.64 31.72 -16.77
C MET A 728 -15.92 32.66 -15.58
N PRO A 729 -15.15 33.75 -15.39
CA PRO A 729 -15.30 34.61 -14.22
C PRO A 729 -16.63 35.36 -14.26
N ARG A 730 -17.40 35.27 -13.18
CA ARG A 730 -18.67 36.01 -13.02
C ARG A 730 -18.70 36.72 -11.66
N PRO A 731 -17.98 37.84 -11.50
CA PRO A 731 -17.83 38.49 -10.19
C PRO A 731 -19.15 38.97 -9.56
N GLY A 732 -20.17 39.25 -10.38
CA GLY A 732 -21.51 39.63 -9.91
C GLY A 732 -22.45 38.46 -9.58
N GLU A 733 -22.03 37.22 -9.84
CA GLU A 733 -22.83 36.01 -9.57
C GLU A 733 -22.41 35.34 -8.26
N PRO A 734 -23.27 34.55 -7.61
CA PRO A 734 -22.89 33.78 -6.43
C PRO A 734 -21.69 32.85 -6.68
N SER A 735 -20.84 32.65 -5.66
CA SER A 735 -19.79 31.64 -5.69
C SER A 735 -20.39 30.23 -5.67
N LEU A 736 -19.88 29.35 -6.53
CA LEU A 736 -20.35 27.98 -6.67
C LEU A 736 -19.26 26.96 -6.27
N GLY A 737 -19.69 25.71 -6.06
CA GLY A 737 -18.81 24.64 -5.61
C GLY A 737 -17.86 24.10 -6.70
N ALA A 738 -16.54 24.17 -6.45
CA ALA A 738 -15.48 23.67 -7.35
C ALA A 738 -14.79 22.37 -6.86
N GLY A 739 -15.25 21.80 -5.74
CA GLY A 739 -14.60 20.65 -5.10
C GLY A 739 -14.51 19.42 -6.00
N GLU A 740 -15.59 19.13 -6.72
CA GLU A 740 -15.73 17.89 -7.52
C GLU A 740 -16.24 18.18 -8.94
N SER A 741 -16.80 19.36 -9.20
CA SER A 741 -17.59 19.65 -10.40
C SER A 741 -16.83 19.44 -11.71
N SER A 742 -15.52 19.73 -11.75
CA SER A 742 -14.71 19.50 -12.96
C SER A 742 -14.30 18.05 -13.19
N SER A 743 -14.48 17.13 -12.24
CA SER A 743 -14.24 15.69 -12.50
C SER A 743 -15.38 15.03 -13.28
N VAL A 744 -16.59 15.55 -13.14
CA VAL A 744 -17.84 14.90 -13.58
C VAL A 744 -17.87 14.54 -15.08
N PRO A 745 -17.46 15.42 -16.03
CA PRO A 745 -17.49 15.06 -17.46
C PRO A 745 -16.25 14.29 -17.94
N GLY A 746 -15.19 14.16 -17.11
CA GLY A 746 -13.86 13.79 -17.61
C GLY A 746 -13.75 12.38 -18.18
N THR A 747 -14.36 11.37 -17.54
CA THR A 747 -14.30 9.99 -18.05
C THR A 747 -15.01 9.83 -19.39
N ALA A 748 -16.13 10.51 -19.60
CA ALA A 748 -16.79 10.53 -20.91
C ALA A 748 -15.97 11.23 -21.98
N ALA A 749 -15.33 12.38 -21.66
CA ALA A 749 -14.46 13.05 -22.62
C ALA A 749 -13.32 12.11 -23.09
N ILE A 750 -12.71 11.37 -22.18
CA ILE A 750 -11.66 10.38 -22.50
C ILE A 750 -12.25 9.22 -23.33
N ALA A 751 -13.40 8.66 -22.94
CA ALA A 751 -14.05 7.59 -23.68
C ALA A 751 -14.43 8.02 -25.11
N ASN A 752 -14.93 9.25 -25.26
CA ASN A 752 -15.30 9.84 -26.54
C ASN A 752 -14.05 10.09 -27.40
N ALA A 753 -12.92 10.47 -26.80
CA ALA A 753 -11.64 10.64 -27.51
C ALA A 753 -11.07 9.30 -27.99
N ILE A 754 -11.18 8.24 -27.19
CA ILE A 754 -10.77 6.88 -27.60
C ILE A 754 -11.66 6.39 -28.73
N PHE A 755 -12.98 6.60 -28.65
CA PHE A 755 -13.90 6.27 -29.73
C PHE A 755 -13.55 7.04 -31.01
N ASP A 756 -13.27 8.32 -30.90
CA ASP A 756 -12.86 9.15 -32.03
C ASP A 756 -11.59 8.61 -32.70
N ALA A 757 -10.60 8.20 -31.90
CA ALA A 757 -9.35 7.65 -32.39
C ALA A 757 -9.50 6.28 -33.06
N THR A 758 -10.41 5.43 -32.57
CA THR A 758 -10.42 3.98 -32.86
C THR A 758 -11.68 3.45 -33.53
N GLY A 759 -12.77 4.22 -33.51
CA GLY A 759 -14.12 3.76 -33.84
C GLY A 759 -14.73 2.78 -32.83
N VAL A 760 -14.02 2.41 -31.75
CA VAL A 760 -14.49 1.45 -30.73
C VAL A 760 -15.02 2.18 -29.51
N ARG A 761 -16.27 1.88 -29.12
CA ARG A 761 -16.93 2.51 -27.97
C ARG A 761 -16.76 1.67 -26.71
N PHE A 762 -16.06 2.23 -25.72
CA PHE A 762 -15.95 1.64 -24.39
C PHE A 762 -17.03 2.19 -23.45
N ARG A 763 -17.73 1.29 -22.75
CA ARG A 763 -18.84 1.62 -21.82
C ARG A 763 -18.56 1.21 -20.37
N GLU A 764 -17.35 0.75 -20.11
CA GLU A 764 -16.89 0.28 -18.80
C GLU A 764 -15.44 0.70 -18.58
N PRO A 765 -15.17 1.78 -17.81
CA PRO A 765 -13.83 2.06 -17.31
C PRO A 765 -13.40 1.01 -16.26
N PRO A 766 -12.09 0.85 -16.00
CA PRO A 766 -10.98 1.57 -16.63
C PRO A 766 -10.65 1.07 -18.05
N PHE A 767 -10.25 1.98 -18.94
CA PHE A 767 -9.80 1.72 -20.32
C PHE A 767 -8.35 1.21 -20.34
N THR A 768 -8.11 0.11 -19.64
CA THR A 768 -6.78 -0.51 -19.54
C THR A 768 -6.28 -0.99 -20.90
N PRO A 769 -4.96 -1.07 -21.11
CA PRO A 769 -4.38 -1.54 -22.37
C PRO A 769 -4.94 -2.88 -22.85
N GLU A 770 -5.22 -3.83 -21.96
CA GLU A 770 -5.74 -5.15 -22.37
C GLU A 770 -7.19 -5.08 -22.83
N LYS A 771 -8.05 -4.31 -22.12
CA LYS A 771 -9.44 -4.09 -22.55
C LYS A 771 -9.48 -3.41 -23.92
N VAL A 772 -8.60 -2.42 -24.14
CA VAL A 772 -8.52 -1.71 -25.43
C VAL A 772 -7.98 -2.64 -26.53
N LEU A 773 -6.89 -3.35 -26.28
CA LEU A 773 -6.27 -4.25 -27.26
C LEU A 773 -7.21 -5.39 -27.65
N ALA A 774 -7.93 -5.99 -26.69
CA ALA A 774 -8.92 -7.04 -26.93
C ALA A 774 -10.05 -6.56 -27.84
N ALA A 775 -10.51 -5.32 -27.65
CA ALA A 775 -11.57 -4.73 -28.45
C ALA A 775 -11.09 -4.32 -29.86
N LEU A 776 -9.85 -3.85 -30.00
CA LEU A 776 -9.24 -3.53 -31.31
C LEU A 776 -8.92 -4.78 -32.14
N ASN A 777 -8.56 -5.88 -31.48
CA ASN A 777 -8.10 -7.12 -32.12
C ASN A 777 -8.85 -8.36 -31.59
N PRO A 778 -10.13 -8.54 -31.95
CA PRO A 778 -10.91 -9.70 -31.52
C PRO A 778 -10.28 -10.99 -32.07
N GLY A 779 -9.55 -11.74 -31.23
CA GLY A 779 -8.92 -13.03 -31.56
C GLY A 779 -7.44 -13.20 -31.19
N LEU A 780 -6.75 -12.16 -30.69
CA LEU A 780 -5.30 -12.21 -30.37
C LEU A 780 -4.96 -12.55 -28.91
N LEU A 781 -5.94 -12.55 -28.00
CA LEU A 781 -5.76 -12.87 -26.59
C LEU A 781 -6.54 -14.15 -26.23
N PRO A 782 -5.99 -15.05 -25.38
CA PRO A 782 -6.79 -16.12 -24.82
C PRO A 782 -7.96 -15.53 -24.03
N PRO A 783 -9.15 -16.17 -24.00
CA PRO A 783 -10.28 -15.67 -23.25
C PRO A 783 -9.89 -15.50 -21.78
N LEU A 784 -10.36 -14.40 -21.17
CA LEU A 784 -10.21 -14.17 -19.74
C LEU A 784 -10.82 -15.37 -18.97
N PRO A 785 -10.23 -15.79 -17.84
CA PRO A 785 -10.77 -16.91 -17.07
C PRO A 785 -12.15 -16.50 -16.53
N GLY A 786 -13.23 -17.06 -17.09
CA GLY A 786 -14.59 -16.78 -16.64
C GLY A 786 -15.68 -17.08 -17.66
N GLU A 787 -15.38 -17.09 -18.96
CA GLU A 787 -16.38 -17.38 -19.99
C GLU A 787 -16.21 -18.80 -20.55
N GLY A 788 -16.93 -19.76 -19.95
CA GLY A 788 -16.93 -21.15 -20.38
C GLY A 788 -18.06 -21.94 -19.73
N GLY A 789 -19.31 -21.60 -20.08
CA GLY A 789 -20.50 -22.35 -19.68
C GLY A 789 -20.51 -23.77 -20.26
N GLY A 790 -21.02 -24.72 -19.47
CA GLY A 790 -20.85 -26.15 -19.68
C GLY A 790 -21.70 -26.78 -20.79
N GLY A 791 -21.38 -28.04 -21.09
CA GLY A 791 -22.26 -28.94 -21.84
C GLY A 791 -21.51 -29.89 -22.77
N GLY A 792 -21.23 -31.12 -22.31
CA GLY A 792 -20.65 -32.14 -23.18
C GLY A 792 -20.31 -33.46 -22.51
N GLU A 793 -21.29 -34.11 -21.87
CA GLU A 793 -21.17 -35.53 -21.53
C GLU A 793 -20.95 -36.39 -22.80
N ARG A 794 -19.92 -37.23 -22.80
CA ARG A 794 -19.95 -38.53 -23.49
C ARG A 794 -19.27 -39.61 -22.67
N ARG A 795 -20.10 -40.51 -22.16
CA ARG A 795 -19.74 -41.80 -21.57
C ARG A 795 -19.41 -42.85 -22.64
N SER A 796 -18.52 -43.77 -22.23
CA SER A 796 -18.45 -45.20 -22.60
C SER A 796 -17.68 -45.51 -23.90
N LYS A 797 -16.79 -46.53 -24.02
CA LYS A 797 -16.73 -47.87 -23.40
C LYS A 797 -15.39 -48.58 -23.72
N GLY A 798 -15.00 -49.54 -22.87
CA GLY A 798 -14.03 -50.65 -23.14
C GLY A 798 -12.79 -50.56 -22.23
N GLY A 799 -12.63 -51.33 -21.15
CA GLY A 799 -12.54 -52.81 -21.06
C GLY A 799 -11.04 -53.20 -21.18
N ALA A 800 -10.33 -53.83 -20.24
CA ALA A 800 -10.61 -54.90 -19.28
C ALA A 800 -9.59 -54.84 -18.09
N ALA A 801 -9.99 -55.07 -16.84
CA ALA A 801 -9.77 -56.27 -16.00
C ALA A 801 -8.30 -56.80 -15.94
N VAL A 802 -7.46 -56.69 -14.89
CA VAL A 802 -7.53 -57.13 -13.44
C VAL A 802 -7.30 -58.65 -13.28
N PRO A 803 -6.64 -59.23 -12.24
CA PRO A 803 -5.44 -58.87 -11.45
C PRO A 803 -4.45 -60.09 -11.27
N PRO A 804 -4.12 -60.61 -10.06
CA PRO A 804 -2.82 -60.54 -9.36
C PRO A 804 -2.16 -61.93 -9.21
N SER A 805 -0.99 -62.04 -8.56
CA SER A 805 -0.69 -63.15 -7.61
C SER A 805 0.78 -63.17 -7.15
N GLN A 806 0.92 -63.18 -5.82
CA GLN A 806 2.03 -63.78 -5.03
C GLN A 806 2.10 -65.32 -5.29
N PRO A 807 3.11 -66.14 -4.88
CA PRO A 807 3.75 -66.17 -3.55
C PRO A 807 5.18 -66.75 -3.43
N SER A 808 5.69 -66.77 -2.19
CA SER A 808 6.84 -67.58 -1.74
C SER A 808 6.58 -69.10 -1.87
N PRO A 809 7.64 -69.92 -1.78
CA PRO A 809 7.53 -71.13 -0.96
C PRO A 809 8.74 -71.39 -0.05
N GLY A 810 8.46 -72.03 1.08
CA GLY A 810 9.44 -72.46 2.08
C GLY A 810 9.83 -73.95 2.00
N ARG A 811 10.84 -74.26 2.84
CA ARG A 811 11.21 -75.53 3.51
C ARG A 811 11.35 -76.82 2.70
N GLY A 812 12.54 -77.42 2.81
CA GLY A 812 12.81 -78.86 2.64
C GLY A 812 14.16 -79.29 3.24
N ARG A 813 14.12 -80.19 4.24
CA ARG A 813 15.23 -80.91 4.93
C ARG A 813 16.06 -81.77 3.94
N SER A 814 17.31 -82.20 4.18
CA SER A 814 17.75 -83.12 5.25
C SER A 814 19.26 -83.46 5.21
N ASN A 815 19.79 -83.93 6.37
CA ASN A 815 20.90 -84.87 6.66
C ASN A 815 22.35 -84.47 6.25
N ALA A 816 23.44 -84.58 7.05
CA ALA A 816 23.79 -85.39 8.22
C ALA A 816 25.04 -84.76 8.97
N PRO A 817 25.78 -85.45 9.87
CA PRO A 817 25.65 -85.39 11.34
C PRO A 817 26.86 -84.80 12.10
N TRP A 818 26.63 -84.60 13.40
CA TRP A 818 27.53 -84.20 14.52
C TRP A 818 28.80 -85.08 14.70
N PRO A 819 29.85 -84.59 15.39
CA PRO A 819 29.91 -84.85 16.84
C PRO A 819 30.51 -83.75 17.74
N ARG A 820 29.80 -83.55 18.87
CA ARG A 820 30.25 -83.49 20.28
C ARG A 820 31.48 -82.66 20.70
N ARG A 821 31.15 -81.58 21.43
CA ARG A 821 31.69 -81.09 22.73
C ARG A 821 33.18 -81.29 23.04
N LYS A 822 33.87 -80.16 23.29
CA LYS A 822 34.55 -79.88 24.59
C LYS A 822 34.45 -78.39 24.97
N SER A 823 34.40 -78.19 26.28
CA SER A 823 34.23 -76.96 27.06
C SER A 823 35.24 -75.87 26.70
N VAL A 824 34.84 -74.65 26.37
CA VAL A 824 34.40 -73.51 27.22
C VAL A 824 35.48 -72.99 28.19
N TRP A 825 35.72 -71.67 28.07
CA TRP A 825 36.20 -70.71 29.09
C TRP A 825 37.61 -70.11 29.03
N ALA A 826 38.45 -70.37 28.02
CA ALA A 826 39.76 -69.66 27.91
C ALA A 826 39.95 -68.83 26.62
N THR A 827 39.27 -69.17 25.51
CA THR A 827 39.37 -68.42 24.23
C THR A 827 38.32 -67.32 24.09
N GLY A 828 37.26 -67.37 24.90
CA GLY A 828 36.16 -66.40 24.89
C GLY A 828 36.61 -65.02 25.35
N THR A 829 37.46 -64.92 26.37
CA THR A 829 37.90 -63.63 26.92
C THR A 829 38.90 -62.92 26.01
N ALA A 830 39.77 -63.65 25.30
CA ALA A 830 40.71 -63.07 24.34
C ALA A 830 40.04 -62.66 23.01
N LEU A 831 39.03 -63.41 22.54
CA LEU A 831 38.18 -63.01 21.41
C LEU A 831 37.16 -61.93 21.80
N PHE A 832 36.78 -61.81 23.08
CA PHE A 832 35.92 -60.74 23.57
C PHE A 832 36.70 -59.44 23.81
N ILE A 833 37.94 -59.48 24.29
CA ILE A 833 38.82 -58.30 24.40
C ILE A 833 39.40 -57.92 23.03
N GLY A 834 39.82 -58.90 22.22
CA GLY A 834 40.20 -58.68 20.83
C GLY A 834 39.02 -58.24 19.96
N GLY A 835 37.82 -58.77 20.22
CA GLY A 835 36.56 -58.37 19.60
C GLY A 835 36.07 -57.00 20.09
N LEU A 836 36.23 -56.65 21.37
CA LEU A 836 35.99 -55.30 21.89
C LEU A 836 37.01 -54.30 21.33
N GLY A 837 38.27 -54.70 21.15
CA GLY A 837 39.30 -53.90 20.49
C GLY A 837 39.05 -53.73 19.00
N LEU A 838 38.57 -54.78 18.31
CA LEU A 838 38.14 -54.71 16.90
C LEU A 838 36.85 -53.90 16.75
N ILE A 839 35.88 -54.04 17.66
CA ILE A 839 34.62 -53.28 17.68
C ILE A 839 34.90 -51.81 18.04
N ALA A 840 35.74 -51.52 19.02
CA ALA A 840 36.17 -50.15 19.35
C ALA A 840 37.00 -49.53 18.22
N GLY A 841 37.82 -50.32 17.52
CA GLY A 841 38.54 -49.91 16.32
C GLY A 841 37.64 -49.68 15.11
N LEU A 842 36.65 -50.56 14.87
CA LEU A 842 35.64 -50.46 13.80
C LEU A 842 34.60 -49.37 14.06
N LEU A 843 34.32 -49.04 15.33
CA LEU A 843 33.47 -47.90 15.75
C LEU A 843 34.28 -46.59 15.92
N GLY A 844 35.58 -46.60 15.62
CA GLY A 844 36.45 -45.42 15.65
C GLY A 844 36.50 -44.70 17.00
N TRP A 845 36.60 -45.43 18.11
CA TRP A 845 36.64 -44.87 19.47
C TRP A 845 37.85 -43.94 19.66
N ARG A 846 37.62 -42.71 20.15
CA ARG A 846 38.66 -41.70 20.47
C ARG A 846 38.64 -41.38 21.96
N SER A 847 39.80 -41.27 22.60
CA SER A 847 39.88 -40.92 24.03
C SER A 847 39.53 -39.44 24.27
N ALA A 848 38.91 -39.17 25.42
CA ALA A 848 38.69 -37.81 25.88
C ALA A 848 40.04 -37.12 26.18
N ILE A 849 40.18 -35.86 25.80
CA ILE A 849 41.27 -34.99 26.22
C ILE A 849 40.86 -34.33 27.53
N ALA A 850 41.72 -34.41 28.54
CA ALA A 850 41.47 -33.87 29.87
C ALA A 850 41.15 -32.36 29.79
N PRO A 851 40.15 -31.85 30.54
CA PRO A 851 39.86 -30.43 30.59
C PRO A 851 41.06 -29.64 31.14
N VAL A 852 41.29 -28.43 30.63
CA VAL A 852 42.32 -27.51 31.15
C VAL A 852 41.69 -26.41 31.99
N SER A 853 42.42 -25.85 32.95
CA SER A 853 42.05 -24.63 33.66
C SER A 853 42.61 -23.42 32.91
N LEU A 854 41.76 -22.45 32.58
CA LEU A 854 42.15 -21.17 31.99
C LEU A 854 43.15 -20.42 32.91
N SER A 855 44.41 -20.32 32.47
CA SER A 855 45.32 -19.26 32.91
C SER A 855 45.16 -18.07 31.96
N ALA A 856 45.21 -16.83 32.46
CA ALA A 856 45.04 -15.62 31.64
C ALA A 856 45.85 -15.72 30.34
N PRO A 857 45.21 -15.69 29.15
CA PRO A 857 45.90 -15.94 27.90
C PRO A 857 46.88 -14.79 27.61
N VAL A 858 48.16 -15.11 27.39
CA VAL A 858 49.17 -14.17 26.89
C VAL A 858 49.25 -14.31 25.37
N TYR A 859 48.19 -13.93 24.67
CA TYR A 859 48.23 -13.80 23.21
C TYR A 859 48.54 -12.35 22.84
N SER A 860 49.31 -12.14 21.77
CA SER A 860 49.52 -10.80 21.24
C SER A 860 48.23 -10.26 20.64
N GLU A 861 48.05 -8.94 20.68
CA GLU A 861 46.92 -8.26 20.02
C GLU A 861 46.85 -8.62 18.52
N ALA A 862 48.00 -8.73 17.85
CA ALA A 862 48.08 -9.15 16.45
C ALA A 862 47.58 -10.59 16.21
N THR A 863 47.83 -11.51 17.15
CA THR A 863 47.32 -12.88 17.07
C THR A 863 45.80 -12.93 17.25
N ILE A 864 45.27 -12.16 18.21
CA ILE A 864 43.83 -12.06 18.47
C ILE A 864 43.13 -11.44 17.26
N GLU A 865 43.68 -10.36 16.69
CA GLU A 865 43.12 -9.71 15.51
C GLU A 865 43.15 -10.61 14.27
N ARG A 866 44.25 -11.36 14.06
CA ARG A 866 44.30 -12.40 13.02
C ARG A 866 43.20 -13.45 13.25
N GLY A 867 43.01 -13.88 14.49
CA GLY A 867 41.93 -14.80 14.86
C GLY A 867 40.53 -14.25 14.60
N ARG A 868 40.30 -12.97 14.88
CA ARG A 868 39.04 -12.26 14.59
C ARG A 868 38.74 -12.24 13.10
N VAL A 869 39.73 -11.90 12.27
CA VAL A 869 39.61 -11.93 10.80
C VAL A 869 39.32 -13.34 10.28
N LEU A 870 40.00 -14.35 10.81
CA LEU A 870 39.76 -15.76 10.45
C LEU A 870 38.38 -16.25 10.90
N ALA A 871 37.87 -15.77 12.04
CA ALA A 871 36.53 -16.08 12.51
C ALA A 871 35.44 -15.48 11.61
N ALA A 872 35.66 -14.25 11.12
CA ALA A 872 34.80 -13.60 10.13
C ALA A 872 34.84 -14.36 8.78
N LEU A 873 36.04 -14.71 8.29
CA LEU A 873 36.19 -15.54 7.10
C LEU A 873 35.47 -16.90 7.23
N GLY A 874 35.52 -17.49 8.43
CA GLY A 874 34.86 -18.75 8.75
C GLY A 874 33.36 -18.68 8.97
N ASP A 875 32.77 -17.48 8.90
CA ASP A 875 31.36 -17.22 9.17
C ASP A 875 30.90 -17.73 10.56
N CYS A 876 31.82 -17.70 11.53
CA CYS A 876 31.64 -18.34 12.83
C CYS A 876 30.48 -17.70 13.60
N ALA A 877 30.39 -16.36 13.58
CA ALA A 877 29.34 -15.63 14.28
C ALA A 877 27.96 -15.88 13.69
N VAL A 878 27.85 -16.02 12.36
CA VAL A 878 26.58 -16.30 11.68
C VAL A 878 26.04 -17.68 12.08
N CYS A 879 26.91 -18.70 12.10
CA CYS A 879 26.52 -20.04 12.52
C CYS A 879 26.30 -20.16 14.04
N HIS A 880 27.17 -19.55 14.85
CA HIS A 880 27.18 -19.74 16.30
C HIS A 880 26.47 -18.63 17.09
N THR A 881 25.54 -17.90 16.46
CA THR A 881 24.69 -16.93 17.16
C THR A 881 23.23 -17.26 16.88
N ALA A 882 22.47 -17.61 17.92
CA ALA A 882 21.01 -17.75 17.80
C ALA A 882 20.35 -16.38 17.52
N PRO A 883 19.18 -16.34 16.86
CA PRO A 883 18.39 -15.11 16.75
C PRO A 883 18.17 -14.46 18.13
N GLY A 884 18.48 -13.16 18.25
CA GLY A 884 18.45 -12.42 19.52
C GLY A 884 19.49 -12.84 20.57
N GLY A 885 20.36 -13.80 20.27
CA GLY A 885 21.37 -14.34 21.18
C GLY A 885 22.68 -13.54 21.22
N ALA A 886 23.51 -13.84 22.22
CA ALA A 886 24.84 -13.25 22.31
C ALA A 886 25.78 -13.82 21.22
N PRO A 887 26.67 -12.99 20.62
CA PRO A 887 27.57 -13.44 19.56
C PRO A 887 28.39 -14.67 19.95
N ASN A 888 28.42 -15.68 19.08
CA ASN A 888 29.16 -16.94 19.26
C ASN A 888 28.72 -17.81 20.47
N ALA A 889 27.59 -17.50 21.12
CA ALA A 889 27.08 -18.27 22.26
C ALA A 889 26.36 -19.58 21.88
N GLY A 890 26.23 -19.88 20.59
CA GLY A 890 25.59 -21.08 20.06
C GLY A 890 24.06 -21.03 20.09
N GLY A 891 23.44 -22.16 19.81
CA GLY A 891 21.99 -22.36 19.90
C GLY A 891 21.22 -22.12 18.61
N ARG A 892 21.87 -21.73 17.50
CA ARG A 892 21.21 -21.57 16.20
C ARG A 892 20.78 -22.94 15.67
N ALA A 893 19.51 -23.06 15.30
CA ALA A 893 18.97 -24.28 14.69
C ALA A 893 19.37 -24.36 13.21
N MET A 894 19.81 -25.53 12.77
CA MET A 894 20.12 -25.85 11.38
C MET A 894 19.30 -27.05 10.95
N GLN A 895 18.33 -26.84 10.06
CA GLN A 895 17.50 -27.92 9.53
C GLN A 895 18.23 -28.66 8.42
N THR A 896 18.29 -29.99 8.55
CA THR A 896 18.88 -30.88 7.54
C THR A 896 17.87 -31.94 7.13
N PRO A 897 18.06 -32.61 5.97
CA PRO A 897 17.25 -33.77 5.60
C PRO A 897 17.23 -34.89 6.66
N PHE A 898 18.25 -34.92 7.53
CA PHE A 898 18.46 -35.94 8.56
C PHE A 898 17.87 -35.55 9.93
N GLY A 899 17.42 -34.30 10.11
CA GLY A 899 16.91 -33.75 11.37
C GLY A 899 17.52 -32.38 11.70
N THR A 900 17.29 -31.89 12.91
CA THR A 900 17.73 -30.55 13.34
C THR A 900 19.03 -30.64 14.13
N LEU A 901 20.02 -29.82 13.75
CA LEU A 901 21.26 -29.62 14.49
C LEU A 901 21.24 -28.26 15.18
N TYR A 902 21.96 -28.13 16.29
CA TYR A 902 22.12 -26.87 17.01
C TYR A 902 23.60 -26.54 17.15
N THR A 903 23.96 -25.29 16.89
CA THR A 903 25.36 -24.86 16.99
C THR A 903 25.81 -24.74 18.45
N THR A 904 27.09 -24.96 18.70
CA THR A 904 27.67 -24.99 20.05
C THR A 904 28.10 -23.61 20.53
N ASN A 905 28.25 -23.41 21.83
CA ASN A 905 28.82 -22.18 22.39
C ASN A 905 30.35 -22.15 22.17
N LEU A 906 30.86 -21.12 21.49
CA LEU A 906 32.30 -20.93 21.23
C LEU A 906 32.98 -19.98 22.22
N THR A 907 32.23 -19.33 23.11
CA THR A 907 32.79 -18.38 24.09
C THR A 907 33.67 -19.11 25.13
N PRO A 908 34.54 -18.41 25.89
CA PRO A 908 35.41 -19.05 26.87
C PRO A 908 34.71 -19.43 28.18
N ASP A 909 33.38 -19.56 28.19
CA ASP A 909 32.65 -20.08 29.34
C ASP A 909 33.13 -21.49 29.70
N ALA A 910 33.36 -21.73 30.99
CA ALA A 910 34.02 -22.94 31.47
C ALA A 910 33.10 -24.17 31.46
N ASP A 911 31.79 -23.97 31.55
CA ASP A 911 30.83 -25.07 31.69
C ASP A 911 30.14 -25.41 30.35
N THR A 912 29.80 -24.38 29.57
CA THR A 912 29.02 -24.50 28.34
C THR A 912 29.81 -24.21 27.07
N GLY A 913 30.96 -23.51 27.17
CA GLY A 913 31.78 -23.07 26.05
C GLY A 913 33.15 -23.76 25.92
N LEU A 914 34.11 -23.04 25.32
CA LEU A 914 35.49 -23.47 25.08
C LEU A 914 36.40 -23.31 26.31
N GLY A 915 35.93 -22.75 27.43
CA GLY A 915 36.77 -22.35 28.57
C GLY A 915 37.61 -23.46 29.21
N ARG A 916 37.24 -24.73 29.00
CA ARG A 916 38.00 -25.91 29.47
C ARG A 916 38.67 -26.71 28.35
N TRP A 917 38.69 -26.20 27.13
CA TRP A 917 39.32 -26.86 25.98
C TRP A 917 40.80 -26.47 25.93
N SER A 918 41.67 -27.43 25.61
CA SER A 918 43.05 -27.14 25.20
C SER A 918 43.10 -26.83 23.70
N PHE A 919 44.12 -26.13 23.21
CA PHE A 919 44.33 -25.95 21.76
C PHE A 919 44.33 -27.28 21.01
N SER A 920 44.97 -28.34 21.53
CA SER A 920 44.94 -29.67 20.88
C SER A 920 43.54 -30.29 20.79
N ALA A 921 42.66 -29.99 21.74
CA ALA A 921 41.26 -30.43 21.69
C ALA A 921 40.46 -29.65 20.65
N PHE A 922 40.70 -28.33 20.56
CA PHE A 922 40.13 -27.47 19.53
C PHE A 922 40.60 -27.88 18.13
N GLN A 923 41.91 -28.04 17.93
CA GLN A 923 42.53 -28.49 16.69
C GLN A 923 41.98 -29.86 16.27
N ARG A 924 41.81 -30.81 17.20
CA ARG A 924 41.22 -32.12 16.92
C ARG A 924 39.76 -32.02 16.46
N ALA A 925 38.96 -31.15 17.07
CA ALA A 925 37.61 -30.92 16.60
C ALA A 925 37.61 -30.33 15.19
N MET A 926 38.40 -29.28 14.95
CA MET A 926 38.49 -28.60 13.65
C MET A 926 39.05 -29.49 12.54
N ARG A 927 40.01 -30.37 12.82
CA ARG A 927 40.67 -31.21 11.80
C ARG A 927 40.02 -32.56 11.61
N GLU A 928 39.60 -33.22 12.69
CA GLU A 928 39.18 -34.63 12.63
C GLU A 928 37.68 -34.82 12.86
N GLY A 929 36.96 -33.75 13.21
CA GLY A 929 35.55 -33.84 13.59
C GLY A 929 35.34 -34.62 14.88
N VAL A 930 36.29 -34.54 15.83
CA VAL A 930 36.20 -35.25 17.12
C VAL A 930 36.24 -34.26 18.28
N SER A 931 35.15 -34.19 19.03
CA SER A 931 34.99 -33.34 20.21
C SER A 931 36.01 -33.67 21.30
N ARG A 932 36.23 -32.75 22.25
CA ARG A 932 37.14 -32.93 23.40
C ARG A 932 36.87 -34.22 24.19
N ASP A 933 35.60 -34.58 24.40
CA ASP A 933 35.18 -35.78 25.14
C ASP A 933 35.27 -37.08 24.32
N GLY A 934 35.68 -37.00 23.05
CA GLY A 934 35.94 -38.15 22.19
C GLY A 934 34.79 -38.57 21.28
N HIS A 935 33.62 -37.90 21.33
CA HIS A 935 32.55 -38.18 20.39
C HIS A 935 32.81 -37.55 19.01
N HIS A 936 32.34 -38.21 17.95
CA HIS A 936 32.36 -37.67 16.58
C HIS A 936 31.32 -36.56 16.42
N LEU A 937 31.71 -35.49 15.76
CA LEU A 937 30.90 -34.36 15.34
C LEU A 937 30.24 -34.66 14.00
N TYR A 938 29.10 -34.03 13.73
CA TYR A 938 28.44 -34.14 12.44
C TYR A 938 29.08 -33.17 11.44
N PRO A 939 29.20 -33.53 10.15
CA PRO A 939 29.89 -32.73 9.12
C PRO A 939 29.16 -31.43 8.73
N ALA A 940 28.02 -31.14 9.37
CA ALA A 940 27.42 -29.80 9.37
C ALA A 940 28.33 -28.78 10.07
N PHE A 941 29.12 -29.22 11.04
CA PHE A 941 30.34 -28.52 11.42
C PHE A 941 31.39 -28.85 10.36
N PRO A 942 31.87 -27.88 9.55
CA PRO A 942 32.61 -28.17 8.32
C PRO A 942 34.09 -28.52 8.58
N TYR A 943 34.35 -29.46 9.50
CA TYR A 943 35.70 -29.93 9.83
C TYR A 943 36.42 -30.57 8.63
N THR A 944 35.68 -31.04 7.62
CA THR A 944 36.24 -31.50 6.35
C THR A 944 36.94 -30.39 5.57
N ALA A 945 36.43 -29.16 5.65
CA ALA A 945 37.05 -27.97 5.07
C ALA A 945 38.11 -27.39 6.02
N PHE A 946 37.81 -27.28 7.32
CA PHE A 946 38.76 -26.74 8.30
C PHE A 946 40.05 -27.57 8.47
N ALA A 947 40.03 -28.85 8.12
CA ALA A 947 41.23 -29.67 7.99
C ALA A 947 42.27 -29.09 7.02
N LYS A 948 41.87 -28.21 6.09
CA LYS A 948 42.76 -27.56 5.13
C LYS A 948 43.51 -26.36 5.69
N THR A 949 43.06 -25.82 6.83
CA THR A 949 43.64 -24.66 7.52
C THR A 949 45.00 -25.00 8.14
N SER A 950 45.92 -24.03 8.23
CA SER A 950 47.22 -24.17 8.88
C SER A 950 47.11 -24.18 10.41
N ASP A 951 48.11 -24.74 11.11
CA ASP A 951 48.10 -24.77 12.57
C ASP A 951 48.18 -23.37 13.20
N ASP A 952 48.96 -22.46 12.60
CA ASP A 952 49.06 -21.06 13.05
C ASP A 952 47.71 -20.33 13.00
N ASP A 953 46.93 -20.55 11.94
CA ASP A 953 45.60 -19.95 11.79
C ASP A 953 44.59 -20.57 12.75
N LEU A 954 44.64 -21.88 13.00
CA LEU A 954 43.81 -22.53 14.03
C LEU A 954 44.16 -22.01 15.42
N GLN A 955 45.44 -21.76 15.70
CA GLN A 955 45.89 -21.21 16.99
C GLN A 955 45.43 -19.76 17.16
N ALA A 956 45.49 -18.94 16.11
CA ALA A 956 44.98 -17.58 16.14
C ALA A 956 43.46 -17.55 16.36
N LEU A 957 42.71 -18.42 15.67
CA LEU A 957 41.26 -18.55 15.85
C LEU A 957 40.89 -18.97 17.29
N TYR A 958 41.61 -19.95 17.83
CA TYR A 958 41.46 -20.35 19.24
C TYR A 958 41.78 -19.18 20.20
N ALA A 959 42.86 -18.45 19.96
CA ALA A 959 43.23 -17.29 20.77
C ALA A 959 42.13 -16.21 20.80
N TYR A 960 41.52 -15.93 19.65
CA TYR A 960 40.39 -15.01 19.55
C TYR A 960 39.21 -15.45 20.42
N PHE A 961 38.72 -16.68 20.25
CA PHE A 961 37.60 -17.20 21.05
C PHE A 961 37.91 -17.19 22.55
N MET A 962 39.14 -17.53 22.94
CA MET A 962 39.53 -17.50 24.35
C MET A 962 39.68 -16.08 24.93
N SER A 963 39.73 -15.05 24.09
CA SER A 963 39.76 -13.63 24.49
C SER A 963 38.39 -12.96 24.56
N MET A 964 37.34 -13.62 24.05
CA MET A 964 35.99 -13.08 24.05
C MET A 964 35.37 -13.02 25.46
N PRO A 965 34.33 -12.20 25.67
CA PRO A 965 33.52 -12.30 26.88
C PRO A 965 32.92 -13.71 27.04
N ALA A 966 33.04 -14.28 28.24
CA ALA A 966 32.42 -15.57 28.55
C ALA A 966 30.89 -15.42 28.67
N VAL A 967 30.15 -16.23 27.92
CA VAL A 967 28.69 -16.27 27.97
C VAL A 967 28.25 -17.68 28.30
N ARG A 968 27.57 -17.87 29.44
CA ARG A 968 26.98 -19.16 29.77
C ARG A 968 25.70 -19.36 28.98
N ALA A 969 25.70 -20.33 28.06
CA ALA A 969 24.56 -20.66 27.21
C ALA A 969 24.51 -22.17 26.95
N GLU A 970 23.50 -22.85 27.51
CA GLU A 970 23.26 -24.26 27.23
C GLU A 970 22.51 -24.40 25.90
N THR A 971 23.09 -25.12 24.94
CA THR A 971 22.49 -25.27 23.60
C THR A 971 21.65 -26.55 23.52
N PRO A 972 20.53 -26.55 22.77
CA PRO A 972 19.72 -27.75 22.60
C PRO A 972 20.53 -28.91 21.97
N LYS A 973 20.12 -30.16 22.25
CA LYS A 973 20.75 -31.34 21.65
C LYS A 973 20.25 -31.54 20.21
N ALA A 974 21.11 -32.10 19.36
CA ALA A 974 20.74 -32.48 18.00
C ALA A 974 19.57 -33.48 17.99
N GLU A 975 18.56 -33.20 17.17
CA GLU A 975 17.35 -33.99 16.96
C GLU A 975 17.40 -34.67 15.58
N LEU A 976 18.26 -35.70 15.46
CA LEU A 976 18.41 -36.46 14.22
C LEU A 976 17.51 -37.70 14.19
N LYS A 977 17.00 -38.03 13.00
CA LYS A 977 16.20 -39.23 12.75
C LYS A 977 17.09 -40.47 12.79
N PHE A 978 16.58 -41.59 13.30
CA PHE A 978 17.26 -42.87 13.18
C PHE A 978 17.40 -43.25 11.68
N PRO A 979 18.55 -43.79 11.22
CA PRO A 979 19.75 -44.16 11.99
C PRO A 979 20.79 -43.05 12.20
N PHE A 980 20.58 -41.84 11.67
CA PHE A 980 21.55 -40.73 11.67
C PHE A 980 21.87 -40.17 13.06
N SER A 981 21.03 -40.43 14.07
CA SER A 981 21.31 -40.09 15.47
C SER A 981 22.39 -40.95 16.13
N MET A 982 22.78 -42.07 15.51
CA MET A 982 23.84 -42.94 16.03
C MET A 982 25.24 -42.40 15.69
N ARG A 983 25.77 -41.56 16.58
CA ARG A 983 27.09 -40.92 16.43
C ARG A 983 28.26 -41.85 16.01
N PRO A 984 28.39 -43.11 16.48
CA PRO A 984 29.49 -43.98 16.05
C PRO A 984 29.53 -44.25 14.54
N LEU A 985 28.41 -44.13 13.82
CA LEU A 985 28.39 -44.28 12.36
C LEU A 985 29.24 -43.21 11.64
N MET A 986 29.53 -42.09 12.29
CA MET A 986 30.40 -41.05 11.74
C MET A 986 31.85 -41.50 11.57
N ALA A 987 32.32 -42.52 12.31
CA ALA A 987 33.64 -43.09 12.08
C ALA A 987 33.74 -43.72 10.67
N GLY A 988 32.70 -44.46 10.26
CA GLY A 988 32.60 -45.03 8.91
C GLY A 988 32.41 -43.96 7.84
N TRP A 989 31.63 -42.92 8.15
CA TRP A 989 31.47 -41.77 7.25
C TRP A 989 32.80 -41.04 7.02
N ASN A 990 33.57 -40.76 8.08
CA ASN A 990 34.87 -40.12 7.99
C ASN A 990 35.86 -40.96 7.18
N ALA A 991 35.88 -42.28 7.36
CA ALA A 991 36.74 -43.17 6.57
C ALA A 991 36.44 -43.11 5.06
N LEU A 992 35.21 -42.77 4.66
CA LEU A 992 34.79 -42.69 3.27
C LEU A 992 34.93 -41.29 2.66
N PHE A 993 34.73 -40.23 3.45
CA PHE A 993 34.51 -38.87 2.93
C PHE A 993 35.41 -37.78 3.54
N HIS A 994 36.24 -38.08 4.53
CA HIS A 994 37.09 -37.10 5.19
C HIS A 994 38.57 -37.25 4.82
N ASP A 995 39.20 -36.14 4.45
CA ASP A 995 40.64 -36.03 4.23
C ASP A 995 41.24 -35.01 5.22
N PRO A 996 41.99 -35.46 6.25
CA PRO A 996 42.53 -34.60 7.30
C PRO A 996 43.78 -33.81 6.87
N ALA A 997 44.30 -34.01 5.66
CA ALA A 997 45.55 -33.36 5.24
C ALA A 997 45.35 -31.85 4.96
N PRO A 998 46.27 -30.98 5.43
CA PRO A 998 46.30 -29.57 5.06
C PRO A 998 46.43 -29.35 3.56
N LEU A 999 45.85 -28.26 3.04
CA LEU A 999 45.94 -27.95 1.61
C LEU A 999 47.38 -27.62 1.21
N GLN A 1000 47.86 -28.25 0.14
CA GLN A 1000 49.19 -28.00 -0.41
C GLN A 1000 49.10 -27.00 -1.57
N PRO A 1001 50.03 -26.03 -1.67
CA PRO A 1001 50.09 -25.12 -2.82
C PRO A 1001 50.30 -25.87 -4.13
N VAL A 1002 49.59 -25.45 -5.18
CA VAL A 1002 49.77 -25.93 -6.54
C VAL A 1002 50.89 -25.13 -7.20
N ALA A 1003 52.00 -25.80 -7.53
CA ALA A 1003 53.21 -25.16 -8.02
C ALA A 1003 53.03 -24.41 -9.37
N THR A 1004 52.05 -24.80 -10.18
CA THR A 1004 51.74 -24.16 -11.47
C THR A 1004 50.83 -22.93 -11.35
N GLN A 1005 50.38 -22.58 -10.15
CA GLN A 1005 49.45 -21.47 -9.89
C GLN A 1005 50.14 -20.32 -9.16
N SER A 1006 49.57 -19.12 -9.26
CA SER A 1006 50.12 -17.93 -8.59
C SER A 1006 49.98 -18.00 -7.06
N ALA A 1007 50.76 -17.18 -6.34
CA ALA A 1007 50.65 -17.07 -4.89
C ALA A 1007 49.25 -16.59 -4.45
N GLU A 1008 48.68 -15.63 -5.20
CA GLU A 1008 47.32 -15.12 -4.97
C GLU A 1008 46.27 -16.22 -5.20
N TRP A 1009 46.38 -17.00 -6.28
CA TRP A 1009 45.46 -18.10 -6.55
C TRP A 1009 45.54 -19.17 -5.45
N ASN A 1010 46.75 -19.53 -5.02
CA ASN A 1010 46.95 -20.49 -3.93
C ASN A 1010 46.41 -19.98 -2.59
N ARG A 1011 46.57 -18.68 -2.31
CA ARG A 1011 45.93 -18.03 -1.15
C ARG A 1011 44.41 -18.11 -1.25
N GLY A 1012 43.84 -17.84 -2.42
CA GLY A 1012 42.40 -17.97 -2.67
C GLY A 1012 41.90 -19.39 -2.47
N ALA A 1013 42.60 -20.38 -3.03
CA ALA A 1013 42.29 -21.80 -2.88
C ALA A 1013 42.31 -22.21 -1.39
N TYR A 1014 43.29 -21.74 -0.63
CA TYR A 1014 43.39 -21.98 0.81
C TYR A 1014 42.21 -21.40 1.60
N LEU A 1015 41.81 -20.15 1.28
CA LEU A 1015 40.71 -19.49 1.98
C LEU A 1015 39.36 -20.12 1.61
N VAL A 1016 39.09 -20.36 0.33
CA VAL A 1016 37.81 -20.89 -0.17
C VAL A 1016 37.58 -22.35 0.23
N ASN A 1017 38.62 -23.19 0.20
CA ASN A 1017 38.50 -24.61 0.57
C ASN A 1017 38.75 -24.89 2.05
N GLY A 1018 39.31 -23.92 2.77
CA GLY A 1018 39.57 -23.99 4.21
C GLY A 1018 38.46 -23.34 5.02
N LEU A 1019 38.78 -22.23 5.68
CA LEU A 1019 37.84 -21.53 6.56
C LEU A 1019 36.62 -20.95 5.84
N GLY A 1020 36.76 -20.43 4.61
CA GLY A 1020 35.63 -19.88 3.85
C GLY A 1020 34.64 -20.93 3.34
N HIS A 1021 35.02 -22.22 3.35
CA HIS A 1021 34.22 -23.42 3.09
C HIS A 1021 33.15 -23.29 1.97
N CYS A 1022 33.39 -22.55 0.89
CA CYS A 1022 32.33 -22.22 -0.07
C CYS A 1022 31.69 -23.48 -0.71
N GLY A 1023 32.43 -24.58 -0.79
CA GLY A 1023 31.92 -25.90 -1.18
C GLY A 1023 30.78 -26.42 -0.32
N ALA A 1024 30.74 -26.10 0.97
CA ALA A 1024 29.71 -26.56 1.90
C ALA A 1024 28.29 -26.13 1.50
N CYS A 1025 28.19 -24.96 0.83
CA CYS A 1025 26.94 -24.40 0.33
C CYS A 1025 26.78 -24.52 -1.20
N HIS A 1026 27.87 -24.43 -1.96
CA HIS A 1026 27.82 -24.40 -3.43
C HIS A 1026 28.09 -25.76 -4.09
N THR A 1027 28.23 -26.85 -3.33
CA THR A 1027 28.42 -28.21 -3.86
C THR A 1027 27.24 -29.09 -3.43
N PRO A 1028 26.59 -29.84 -4.35
CA PRO A 1028 25.51 -30.73 -3.99
C PRO A 1028 26.02 -31.89 -3.12
N ARG A 1029 25.18 -32.34 -2.18
CA ARG A 1029 25.50 -33.46 -1.28
C ARG A 1029 24.92 -34.78 -1.80
N ASN A 1030 25.57 -35.90 -1.49
CA ASN A 1030 25.06 -37.24 -1.78
C ASN A 1030 24.03 -37.69 -0.73
N ALA A 1031 23.44 -38.88 -0.90
CA ALA A 1031 22.42 -39.41 0.01
C ALA A 1031 22.90 -39.61 1.47
N LEU A 1032 24.22 -39.63 1.71
CA LEU A 1032 24.84 -39.74 3.03
C LEU A 1032 25.29 -38.37 3.59
N GLY A 1033 24.96 -37.27 2.91
CA GLY A 1033 25.26 -35.91 3.35
C GLY A 1033 26.69 -35.42 3.05
N ALA A 1034 27.50 -36.16 2.29
CA ALA A 1034 28.84 -35.74 1.88
C ALA A 1034 28.81 -34.91 0.59
N GLU A 1035 29.70 -33.91 0.48
CA GLU A 1035 29.89 -33.12 -0.74
C GLU A 1035 30.30 -34.02 -1.91
N GLN A 1036 29.71 -33.78 -3.08
CA GLN A 1036 30.08 -34.50 -4.30
C GLN A 1036 31.33 -33.89 -4.93
N GLY A 1037 32.33 -34.72 -5.23
CA GLY A 1037 33.57 -34.28 -5.90
C GLY A 1037 33.46 -34.19 -7.42
N GLY A 1038 34.60 -33.93 -8.09
CA GLY A 1038 34.68 -33.88 -9.55
C GLY A 1038 33.92 -32.69 -10.14
N SER A 1039 33.13 -32.92 -11.19
CA SER A 1039 32.36 -31.87 -11.87
C SER A 1039 31.21 -31.28 -11.04
N ALA A 1040 30.86 -31.90 -9.90
CA ALA A 1040 29.86 -31.40 -8.97
C ALA A 1040 30.43 -30.34 -8.00
N PHE A 1041 31.75 -30.27 -7.84
CA PHE A 1041 32.37 -29.29 -6.95
C PHE A 1041 32.03 -27.87 -7.41
N LEU A 1042 31.43 -27.07 -6.52
CA LEU A 1042 30.95 -25.70 -6.79
C LEU A 1042 29.91 -25.58 -7.93
N SER A 1043 29.17 -26.66 -8.23
CA SER A 1043 28.15 -26.68 -9.29
C SER A 1043 26.77 -26.11 -8.88
N GLY A 1044 26.63 -25.62 -7.65
CA GLY A 1044 25.40 -25.12 -7.06
C GLY A 1044 24.63 -26.18 -6.24
N ALA A 1045 23.88 -25.74 -5.23
CA ALA A 1045 23.06 -26.61 -4.37
C ALA A 1045 21.93 -25.84 -3.67
N MET A 1046 20.98 -26.55 -3.07
CA MET A 1046 19.98 -25.97 -2.17
C MET A 1046 20.50 -25.94 -0.74
N VAL A 1047 20.45 -24.78 -0.09
CA VAL A 1047 20.85 -24.56 1.31
C VAL A 1047 19.78 -23.73 2.00
N ASP A 1048 19.21 -24.26 3.07
CA ASP A 1048 18.17 -23.58 3.87
C ASP A 1048 17.01 -23.00 3.02
N GLY A 1049 16.61 -23.76 1.99
CA GLY A 1049 15.53 -23.35 1.08
C GLY A 1049 15.90 -22.25 0.07
N TRP A 1050 17.15 -21.80 0.03
CA TRP A 1050 17.75 -20.95 -1.01
C TRP A 1050 18.59 -21.78 -1.98
N GLU A 1051 18.62 -21.36 -3.24
CA GLU A 1051 19.51 -21.91 -4.25
C GLU A 1051 20.84 -21.15 -4.22
N ALA A 1052 21.92 -21.82 -3.78
CA ALA A 1052 23.28 -21.33 -3.93
C ALA A 1052 23.71 -21.57 -5.39
N PRO A 1053 23.99 -20.52 -6.19
CA PRO A 1053 24.29 -20.67 -7.61
C PRO A 1053 25.63 -21.38 -7.83
N ALA A 1054 25.84 -21.96 -9.01
CA ALA A 1054 27.17 -22.48 -9.38
C ALA A 1054 28.21 -21.34 -9.40
N LEU A 1055 29.40 -21.59 -8.84
CA LEU A 1055 30.54 -20.64 -8.89
C LEU A 1055 31.51 -20.95 -10.04
N THR A 1056 31.18 -21.96 -10.85
CA THR A 1056 31.95 -22.43 -12.01
C THR A 1056 31.27 -21.99 -13.32
N GLN A 1057 31.84 -22.39 -14.46
CA GLN A 1057 31.24 -22.23 -15.80
C GLN A 1057 29.81 -22.79 -15.96
N LEU A 1058 29.28 -23.53 -14.98
CA LEU A 1058 27.88 -23.97 -14.94
C LEU A 1058 26.91 -22.85 -14.53
N SER A 1059 27.43 -21.69 -14.08
CA SER A 1059 26.62 -20.52 -13.76
C SER A 1059 25.76 -20.10 -14.94
N LYS A 1060 24.49 -19.77 -14.67
CA LYS A 1060 23.52 -19.27 -15.66
C LYS A 1060 23.45 -17.75 -15.72
N SER A 1061 24.47 -17.08 -15.18
CA SER A 1061 24.56 -15.62 -15.20
C SER A 1061 24.68 -15.12 -16.64
N ALA A 1062 23.96 -14.06 -16.98
CA ALA A 1062 23.98 -13.49 -18.34
C ALA A 1062 25.38 -12.99 -18.75
N VAL A 1063 26.17 -12.55 -17.77
CA VAL A 1063 27.57 -12.18 -17.94
C VAL A 1063 28.45 -13.14 -17.12
N PRO A 1064 29.50 -13.74 -17.71
CA PRO A 1064 30.43 -14.58 -16.96
C PRO A 1064 31.05 -13.82 -15.76
N TRP A 1065 31.27 -14.54 -14.67
CA TRP A 1065 31.94 -13.98 -13.48
C TRP A 1065 33.44 -13.86 -13.72
N ASP A 1066 33.99 -12.70 -13.40
CA ASP A 1066 35.43 -12.45 -13.36
C ASP A 1066 35.87 -12.03 -11.95
N ALA A 1067 37.19 -11.96 -11.74
CA ALA A 1067 37.76 -11.69 -10.42
C ALA A 1067 37.34 -10.32 -9.86
N ASP A 1068 37.16 -9.30 -10.70
CA ASP A 1068 36.77 -7.96 -10.27
C ASP A 1068 35.28 -7.91 -9.86
N ALA A 1069 34.39 -8.55 -10.63
CA ALA A 1069 32.97 -8.69 -10.25
C ALA A 1069 32.80 -9.50 -8.96
N LEU A 1070 33.52 -10.62 -8.83
CA LEU A 1070 33.49 -11.45 -7.62
C LEU A 1070 34.01 -10.68 -6.40
N TYR A 1071 35.13 -9.96 -6.54
CA TYR A 1071 35.65 -9.12 -5.47
C TYR A 1071 34.62 -8.09 -5.00
N ARG A 1072 34.01 -7.32 -5.92
CA ARG A 1072 32.98 -6.33 -5.57
C ARG A 1072 31.79 -6.97 -4.88
N TYR A 1073 31.32 -8.12 -5.39
CA TYR A 1073 30.18 -8.83 -4.81
C TYR A 1073 30.49 -9.33 -3.39
N LEU A 1074 31.63 -9.99 -3.18
CA LEU A 1074 32.04 -10.51 -1.87
C LEU A 1074 32.36 -9.39 -0.86
N ARG A 1075 32.80 -8.21 -1.34
CA ARG A 1075 33.16 -7.07 -0.48
C ARG A 1075 31.96 -6.19 -0.12
N ASN A 1076 31.09 -5.91 -1.08
CA ASN A 1076 30.03 -4.89 -0.97
C ASN A 1076 28.62 -5.48 -1.00
N GLY A 1077 28.48 -6.75 -1.38
CA GLY A 1077 27.19 -7.43 -1.51
C GLY A 1077 26.46 -7.15 -2.80
N HIS A 1078 27.10 -6.52 -3.78
CA HIS A 1078 26.53 -6.37 -5.11
C HIS A 1078 27.62 -6.20 -6.18
N SER A 1079 27.25 -6.53 -7.42
CA SER A 1079 28.05 -6.25 -8.62
C SER A 1079 27.13 -5.60 -9.67
N PRO A 1080 27.58 -4.55 -10.37
CA PRO A 1080 26.80 -3.91 -11.43
C PRO A 1080 26.33 -4.88 -12.54
N ARG A 1081 26.99 -6.03 -12.68
CA ARG A 1081 26.73 -7.02 -13.73
C ARG A 1081 26.00 -8.29 -13.27
N HIS A 1082 25.71 -8.42 -11.97
CA HIS A 1082 25.20 -9.70 -11.41
C HIS A 1082 24.11 -9.56 -10.35
N GLY A 1083 23.81 -8.35 -9.88
CA GLY A 1083 22.79 -8.09 -8.86
C GLY A 1083 23.36 -8.02 -7.44
N ILE A 1084 22.49 -8.25 -6.45
CA ILE A 1084 22.77 -8.11 -5.01
C ILE A 1084 22.83 -9.48 -4.31
N ALA A 1085 23.50 -9.54 -3.17
CA ALA A 1085 23.45 -10.67 -2.24
C ALA A 1085 22.14 -10.67 -1.46
N GLY A 1086 21.49 -11.83 -1.42
CA GLY A 1086 20.25 -12.06 -0.69
C GLY A 1086 20.29 -13.38 0.08
N GLY A 1087 19.38 -13.53 1.05
CA GLY A 1087 19.33 -14.72 1.90
C GLY A 1087 20.63 -14.93 2.70
N PRO A 1088 21.06 -16.19 2.92
CA PRO A 1088 22.26 -16.51 3.68
C PRO A 1088 23.55 -15.84 3.15
N MET A 1089 23.63 -15.57 1.85
CA MET A 1089 24.81 -14.91 1.27
C MET A 1089 24.97 -13.46 1.78
N ALA A 1090 23.89 -12.78 2.17
CA ALA A 1090 23.98 -11.44 2.74
C ALA A 1090 24.63 -11.43 4.13
N GLU A 1091 24.45 -12.50 4.93
CA GLU A 1091 25.17 -12.72 6.19
C GLU A 1091 26.66 -12.94 5.93
N VAL A 1092 26.99 -13.85 5.00
CA VAL A 1092 28.38 -14.15 4.60
C VAL A 1092 29.12 -12.89 4.14
N VAL A 1093 28.49 -12.06 3.29
CA VAL A 1093 29.11 -10.82 2.82
C VAL A 1093 29.35 -9.82 3.97
N ARG A 1094 28.45 -9.72 4.96
CA ARG A 1094 28.67 -8.84 6.13
C ARG A 1094 29.93 -9.24 6.90
N GLU A 1095 30.21 -10.54 7.02
CA GLU A 1095 31.44 -11.02 7.63
C GLU A 1095 32.67 -10.79 6.73
N LEU A 1096 32.57 -11.05 5.43
CA LEU A 1096 33.66 -10.78 4.47
C LEU A 1096 34.00 -9.28 4.35
N ALA A 1097 33.07 -8.38 4.65
CA ALA A 1097 33.32 -6.94 4.76
C ALA A 1097 34.30 -6.58 5.90
N GLN A 1098 34.58 -7.51 6.82
CA GLN A 1098 35.57 -7.34 7.88
C GLN A 1098 36.94 -7.97 7.54
N VAL A 1099 37.03 -8.71 6.43
CA VAL A 1099 38.25 -9.39 5.96
C VAL A 1099 39.10 -8.43 5.10
N PRO A 1100 40.44 -8.49 5.18
CA PRO A 1100 41.33 -7.66 4.35
C PRO A 1100 41.07 -7.81 2.84
N ASP A 1101 41.15 -6.70 2.10
CA ASP A 1101 40.90 -6.69 0.64
C ASP A 1101 41.79 -7.69 -0.12
N ALA A 1102 43.03 -7.90 0.32
CA ALA A 1102 43.95 -8.85 -0.31
C ALA A 1102 43.43 -10.30 -0.27
N ASP A 1103 42.77 -10.69 0.83
CA ASP A 1103 42.22 -12.04 0.98
C ASP A 1103 40.93 -12.20 0.17
N VAL A 1104 40.05 -11.18 0.16
CA VAL A 1104 38.84 -11.19 -0.69
C VAL A 1104 39.21 -11.22 -2.18
N ARG A 1105 40.26 -10.49 -2.60
CA ARG A 1105 40.81 -10.57 -3.97
C ARG A 1105 41.37 -11.94 -4.30
N ALA A 1106 42.13 -12.54 -3.39
CA ALA A 1106 42.64 -13.89 -3.57
C ALA A 1106 41.51 -14.91 -3.77
N MET A 1107 40.46 -14.86 -2.92
CA MET A 1107 39.26 -15.69 -3.07
C MET A 1107 38.59 -15.47 -4.43
N ALA A 1108 38.42 -14.23 -4.86
CA ALA A 1108 37.83 -13.89 -6.15
C ALA A 1108 38.67 -14.40 -7.33
N THR A 1109 40.00 -14.28 -7.26
CA THR A 1109 40.94 -14.81 -8.27
C THR A 1109 40.84 -16.34 -8.38
N TYR A 1110 40.73 -17.05 -7.26
CA TYR A 1110 40.53 -18.50 -7.27
C TYR A 1110 39.17 -18.89 -7.87
N LEU A 1111 38.08 -18.27 -7.44
CA LEU A 1111 36.73 -18.57 -7.94
C LEU A 1111 36.57 -18.22 -9.43
N ALA A 1112 37.17 -17.11 -9.89
CA ALA A 1112 37.17 -16.72 -11.29
C ALA A 1112 37.84 -17.77 -12.19
N SER A 1113 38.82 -18.53 -11.67
CA SER A 1113 39.53 -19.55 -12.46
C SER A 1113 38.67 -20.73 -12.93
N PHE A 1114 37.49 -20.91 -12.35
CA PHE A 1114 36.51 -21.92 -12.79
C PHE A 1114 35.57 -21.43 -13.90
N ASN A 1115 35.70 -20.17 -14.30
CA ASN A 1115 34.88 -19.53 -15.32
C ASN A 1115 35.72 -19.32 -16.59
N PRO A 1116 35.10 -19.39 -17.79
CA PRO A 1116 35.82 -19.13 -19.02
C PRO A 1116 36.33 -17.68 -19.03
N ALA A 1117 37.53 -17.46 -19.57
CA ALA A 1117 38.01 -16.11 -19.81
C ALA A 1117 37.03 -15.36 -20.75
N PRO A 1118 36.68 -14.09 -20.46
CA PRO A 1118 35.74 -13.37 -21.30
C PRO A 1118 36.29 -13.26 -22.73
N ALA A 1119 35.55 -13.77 -23.71
CA ALA A 1119 35.91 -13.66 -25.13
C ALA A 1119 35.59 -12.26 -25.72
N ALA A 1120 34.79 -11.46 -25.00
CA ALA A 1120 34.36 -10.11 -25.36
C ALA A 1120 34.31 -9.20 -24.11
N ASP A 1121 34.21 -7.89 -24.30
CA ASP A 1121 34.07 -6.91 -23.21
C ASP A 1121 32.82 -7.22 -22.36
N PRO A 1122 32.96 -7.58 -21.07
CA PRO A 1122 31.82 -7.93 -20.23
C PRO A 1122 30.81 -6.80 -20.02
N GLN A 1123 31.23 -5.53 -20.12
CA GLN A 1123 30.32 -4.39 -20.00
C GLN A 1123 29.43 -4.27 -21.25
N ALA A 1124 30.01 -4.48 -22.43
CA ALA A 1124 29.25 -4.49 -23.68
C ALA A 1124 28.22 -5.64 -23.71
N VAL A 1125 28.58 -6.82 -23.20
CA VAL A 1125 27.65 -7.96 -23.05
C VAL A 1125 26.52 -7.60 -22.08
N ALA A 1126 26.83 -7.00 -20.93
CA ALA A 1126 25.82 -6.56 -19.97
C ALA A 1126 24.82 -5.59 -20.61
N GLN A 1127 25.32 -4.58 -21.32
CA GLN A 1127 24.47 -3.61 -22.01
C GLN A 1127 23.58 -4.28 -23.07
N GLN A 1128 24.14 -5.21 -23.85
CA GLN A 1128 23.36 -5.93 -24.86
C GLN A 1128 22.23 -6.75 -24.26
N VAL A 1129 22.46 -7.40 -23.11
CA VAL A 1129 21.43 -8.15 -22.38
C VAL A 1129 20.30 -7.23 -21.90
N VAL A 1130 20.66 -6.09 -21.34
CA VAL A 1130 19.72 -5.06 -20.89
C VAL A 1130 18.90 -4.52 -22.06
N ASP A 1131 19.55 -4.16 -23.18
CA ASP A 1131 18.87 -3.64 -24.38
C ASP A 1131 17.94 -4.69 -25.01
N ASN A 1132 18.28 -5.97 -24.91
CA ASN A 1132 17.42 -7.06 -25.37
C ASN A 1132 16.20 -7.24 -24.47
N ALA A 1133 16.37 -7.18 -23.15
CA ALA A 1133 15.27 -7.23 -22.19
C ALA A 1133 14.31 -6.04 -22.36
N ALA A 1134 14.84 -4.82 -22.48
CA ALA A 1134 14.05 -3.61 -22.70
C ALA A 1134 13.17 -3.70 -23.97
N ARG A 1135 13.67 -4.33 -25.04
CA ARG A 1135 12.91 -4.58 -26.28
C ARG A 1135 11.70 -5.50 -26.11
N THR A 1136 11.61 -6.27 -25.01
CA THR A 1136 10.48 -7.17 -24.75
C THR A 1136 9.36 -6.53 -23.91
N GLN A 1137 9.62 -5.43 -23.22
CA GLN A 1137 8.65 -4.77 -22.33
C GLN A 1137 7.32 -4.46 -23.03
N GLY A 1138 7.35 -3.93 -24.26
CA GLY A 1138 6.16 -3.59 -25.04
C GLY A 1138 5.42 -4.78 -25.68
N ARG A 1139 5.82 -6.03 -25.39
CA ARG A 1139 5.19 -7.26 -25.92
C ARG A 1139 4.47 -8.08 -24.85
N LEU A 1140 4.65 -7.75 -23.57
CA LEU A 1140 4.17 -8.52 -22.41
C LEU A 1140 3.15 -7.73 -21.60
N LEU A 1141 2.17 -7.20 -22.31
CA LEU A 1141 1.15 -6.32 -21.75
C LEU A 1141 0.16 -7.14 -20.93
N GLY A 1142 -0.20 -6.65 -19.76
CA GLY A 1142 -1.09 -7.35 -18.86
C GLY A 1142 -1.14 -6.76 -17.45
N PRO A 1143 -2.06 -7.26 -16.60
CA PRO A 1143 -2.13 -6.89 -15.19
C PRO A 1143 -0.80 -7.03 -14.44
N ALA A 1144 0.00 -8.04 -14.77
CA ALA A 1144 1.32 -8.27 -14.17
C ALA A 1144 2.33 -7.16 -14.50
N GLN A 1145 2.29 -6.60 -15.71
CA GLN A 1145 3.10 -5.44 -16.07
C GLN A 1145 2.70 -4.24 -15.20
N ARG A 1146 1.41 -3.92 -15.11
CA ARG A 1146 0.96 -2.78 -14.27
C ARG A 1146 1.37 -2.93 -12.82
N MET A 1147 1.29 -4.16 -12.31
CA MET A 1147 1.76 -4.48 -10.96
C MET A 1147 3.25 -4.21 -10.81
N PHE A 1148 4.07 -4.66 -11.76
CA PHE A 1148 5.50 -4.36 -11.77
C PHE A 1148 5.78 -2.86 -11.88
N ASP A 1149 5.12 -2.16 -12.81
CA ASP A 1149 5.35 -0.74 -13.07
C ASP A 1149 4.95 0.13 -11.86
N SER A 1150 3.97 -0.31 -11.07
CA SER A 1150 3.47 0.43 -9.91
C SER A 1150 4.18 0.06 -8.60
N ALA A 1151 4.60 -1.20 -8.41
CA ALA A 1151 5.22 -1.66 -7.17
C ALA A 1151 6.76 -1.77 -7.25
N CYS A 1152 7.33 -2.02 -8.43
CA CYS A 1152 8.74 -2.40 -8.58
C CYS A 1152 9.55 -1.38 -9.39
N ALA A 1153 8.96 -0.78 -10.43
CA ALA A 1153 9.70 0.03 -11.41
C ALA A 1153 10.21 1.38 -10.87
N SER A 1154 9.80 1.82 -9.68
CA SER A 1154 10.43 2.98 -9.03
C SER A 1154 11.88 2.71 -8.64
N CYS A 1155 12.19 1.46 -8.25
CA CYS A 1155 13.52 1.03 -7.82
C CYS A 1155 14.24 0.17 -8.87
N HIS A 1156 13.51 -0.59 -9.68
CA HIS A 1156 14.05 -1.51 -10.67
C HIS A 1156 13.97 -0.95 -12.10
N HIS A 1157 15.01 -0.22 -12.51
CA HIS A 1157 15.15 0.35 -13.85
C HIS A 1157 16.07 -0.50 -14.73
N ASP A 1158 15.96 -0.32 -16.04
CA ASP A 1158 16.83 -0.97 -17.04
C ASP A 1158 18.20 -0.26 -17.17
N GLY A 1159 18.57 0.63 -16.24
CA GLY A 1159 19.78 1.46 -16.27
C GLY A 1159 19.47 2.92 -15.94
N ASP A 1160 20.38 3.62 -15.28
CA ASP A 1160 20.29 5.06 -14.95
C ASP A 1160 19.11 5.48 -14.04
N GLY A 1161 18.53 4.53 -13.30
CA GLY A 1161 17.50 4.83 -12.29
C GLY A 1161 18.06 5.60 -11.07
N PRO A 1162 17.20 6.30 -10.31
CA PRO A 1162 17.62 7.06 -9.15
C PRO A 1162 18.25 6.15 -8.08
N THR A 1163 19.35 6.61 -7.50
CA THR A 1163 20.09 5.88 -6.43
C THR A 1163 19.72 6.33 -5.02
N LEU A 1164 18.71 7.19 -4.87
CA LEU A 1164 18.26 7.74 -3.58
C LEU A 1164 17.81 6.64 -2.59
N LEU A 1165 17.34 5.51 -3.11
CA LEU A 1165 16.78 4.39 -2.32
C LEU A 1165 17.66 3.14 -2.31
N GLY A 1166 18.88 3.20 -2.87
CA GLY A 1166 19.79 2.05 -2.95
C GLY A 1166 20.50 1.92 -4.30
N VAL A 1167 21.14 0.76 -4.52
CA VAL A 1167 21.79 0.47 -5.80
C VAL A 1167 20.74 0.19 -6.88
N ASN A 1168 20.92 0.78 -8.05
CA ASN A 1168 20.11 0.48 -9.23
C ASN A 1168 20.87 -0.51 -10.12
N THR A 1169 20.60 -1.81 -9.96
CA THR A 1169 21.18 -2.86 -10.82
C THR A 1169 20.08 -3.43 -11.73
N PRO A 1170 20.25 -3.43 -13.07
CA PRO A 1170 19.24 -3.93 -13.99
C PRO A 1170 18.87 -5.39 -13.70
N LEU A 1171 17.57 -5.68 -13.62
CA LEU A 1171 17.07 -7.02 -13.32
C LEU A 1171 17.43 -8.05 -14.39
N ALA A 1172 17.61 -7.63 -15.64
CA ALA A 1172 18.08 -8.48 -16.74
C ALA A 1172 19.45 -9.14 -16.47
N LEU A 1173 20.23 -8.58 -15.55
CA LEU A 1173 21.55 -9.09 -15.17
C LEU A 1173 21.51 -9.95 -13.89
N ASN A 1174 20.35 -10.11 -13.27
CA ASN A 1174 20.19 -10.87 -12.03
C ASN A 1174 20.04 -12.37 -12.33
N GLY A 1175 20.97 -13.18 -11.81
CA GLY A 1175 20.98 -14.64 -12.02
C GLY A 1175 19.76 -15.39 -11.48
N ASN A 1176 18.98 -14.81 -10.56
CA ASN A 1176 17.75 -15.43 -10.06
C ASN A 1176 16.67 -15.53 -11.16
N LEU A 1177 16.68 -14.64 -12.15
CA LEU A 1177 15.71 -14.64 -13.25
C LEU A 1177 16.04 -15.68 -14.32
N THR A 1178 17.31 -16.07 -14.45
CA THR A 1178 17.76 -17.12 -15.36
C THR A 1178 17.85 -18.50 -14.70
N SER A 1179 17.63 -18.61 -13.39
CA SER A 1179 17.61 -19.90 -12.70
C SER A 1179 16.49 -20.81 -13.21
N ALA A 1180 16.74 -22.12 -13.22
CA ALA A 1180 15.72 -23.14 -13.48
C ALA A 1180 14.64 -23.18 -12.38
N ARG A 1181 14.96 -22.71 -11.17
CA ARG A 1181 14.04 -22.66 -10.03
C ARG A 1181 13.63 -21.22 -9.71
N PRO A 1182 12.35 -20.97 -9.37
CA PRO A 1182 11.89 -19.64 -8.99
C PRO A 1182 12.19 -19.29 -7.52
N ASP A 1183 12.66 -20.23 -6.70
CA ASP A 1183 12.78 -20.12 -5.23
C ASP A 1183 13.39 -18.79 -4.75
N ASN A 1184 14.58 -18.42 -5.22
CA ASN A 1184 15.27 -17.22 -4.77
C ASN A 1184 14.52 -15.93 -5.13
N LEU A 1185 13.95 -15.87 -6.34
CA LEU A 1185 13.14 -14.73 -6.77
C LEU A 1185 11.89 -14.62 -5.90
N LEU A 1186 11.17 -15.74 -5.72
CA LEU A 1186 9.95 -15.78 -4.91
C LEU A 1186 10.22 -15.37 -3.47
N ARG A 1187 11.29 -15.87 -2.85
CA ARG A 1187 11.68 -15.46 -1.49
C ARG A 1187 12.01 -13.97 -1.41
N THR A 1188 12.76 -13.45 -2.39
CA THR A 1188 13.10 -12.02 -2.44
C THR A 1188 11.84 -11.15 -2.52
N ILE A 1189 10.85 -11.53 -3.34
CA ILE A 1189 9.57 -10.79 -3.45
C ILE A 1189 8.75 -10.94 -2.15
N LEU A 1190 8.63 -12.16 -1.63
CA LEU A 1190 7.81 -12.45 -0.46
C LEU A 1190 8.36 -11.79 0.80
N ASP A 1191 9.65 -11.96 1.06
CA ASP A 1191 10.30 -11.57 2.33
C ASP A 1191 10.93 -10.17 2.25
N GLY A 1192 11.14 -9.64 1.04
CA GLY A 1192 11.82 -8.36 0.81
C GLY A 1192 13.33 -8.43 1.08
N VAL A 1193 13.97 -7.26 1.12
CA VAL A 1193 15.38 -7.09 1.50
C VAL A 1193 15.41 -6.12 2.68
N ARG A 1194 15.27 -6.68 3.89
CA ARG A 1194 15.18 -5.90 5.14
C ARG A 1194 16.55 -5.69 5.80
N GLU A 1195 17.38 -6.71 5.75
CA GLU A 1195 18.77 -6.68 6.23
C GLU A 1195 19.73 -6.87 5.03
N PRO A 1196 19.95 -5.83 4.21
CA PRO A 1196 20.89 -5.93 3.11
C PRO A 1196 22.31 -6.18 3.61
N ALA A 1197 23.14 -6.83 2.78
CA ALA A 1197 24.54 -7.11 3.09
C ALA A 1197 25.36 -5.84 3.38
N SER A 1198 24.98 -4.70 2.78
CA SER A 1198 25.53 -3.38 3.07
C SER A 1198 24.44 -2.33 2.94
N GLN A 1199 24.57 -1.21 3.68
CA GLN A 1199 23.56 -0.13 3.65
C GLN A 1199 23.36 0.47 2.26
N GLY A 1200 24.40 0.48 1.42
CA GLY A 1200 24.33 1.04 0.07
C GLY A 1200 23.36 0.31 -0.87
N ILE A 1201 23.05 -0.97 -0.61
CA ILE A 1201 22.13 -1.76 -1.44
C ILE A 1201 20.70 -1.20 -1.39
N GLY A 1202 20.31 -0.59 -0.27
CA GLY A 1202 18.95 -0.11 -0.06
C GLY A 1202 18.01 -1.18 0.48
N PHE A 1203 16.78 -0.74 0.78
CA PHE A 1203 15.71 -1.57 1.34
C PHE A 1203 14.70 -1.95 0.26
N MET A 1204 14.20 -3.19 0.30
CA MET A 1204 13.07 -3.63 -0.52
C MET A 1204 11.93 -4.11 0.39
N PRO A 1205 10.69 -3.61 0.23
CA PRO A 1205 9.55 -4.07 1.01
C PRO A 1205 9.20 -5.53 0.71
N ALA A 1206 8.57 -6.17 1.69
CA ALA A 1206 8.08 -7.53 1.59
C ALA A 1206 6.66 -7.55 1.02
N PHE A 1207 6.36 -8.42 0.05
CA PHE A 1207 5.02 -8.53 -0.55
C PHE A 1207 4.22 -9.73 -0.06
N ARG A 1208 4.73 -10.49 0.92
CA ARG A 1208 4.04 -11.65 1.50
C ARG A 1208 2.60 -11.32 1.93
N ASP A 1209 2.37 -10.29 2.71
CA ASP A 1209 1.01 -10.02 3.20
C ASP A 1209 0.18 -9.13 2.25
N ALA A 1210 0.84 -8.58 1.23
CA ALA A 1210 0.29 -7.60 0.31
C ALA A 1210 -0.27 -8.23 -0.98
N LEU A 1211 0.40 -9.25 -1.52
CA LEU A 1211 0.01 -9.96 -2.74
C LEU A 1211 -0.36 -11.42 -2.46
N ASP A 1212 -1.44 -11.90 -3.07
CA ASP A 1212 -1.81 -13.33 -3.00
C ASP A 1212 -0.93 -14.20 -3.91
N ASP A 1213 -1.10 -15.52 -3.80
CA ASP A 1213 -0.28 -16.48 -4.57
C ASP A 1213 -0.44 -16.34 -6.09
N ARG A 1214 -1.63 -15.96 -6.55
CA ARG A 1214 -1.90 -15.73 -7.98
C ARG A 1214 -1.13 -14.50 -8.45
N GLN A 1215 -1.24 -13.38 -7.72
CA GLN A 1215 -0.55 -12.13 -8.03
C GLN A 1215 0.97 -12.30 -8.04
N ILE A 1216 1.54 -13.02 -7.07
CA ILE A 1216 2.99 -13.32 -7.04
C ILE A 1216 3.41 -14.19 -8.22
N ALA A 1217 2.61 -15.21 -8.58
CA ALA A 1217 2.91 -16.07 -9.73
C ALA A 1217 2.86 -15.28 -11.05
N GLU A 1218 1.85 -14.42 -11.22
CA GLU A 1218 1.71 -13.53 -12.38
C GLU A 1218 2.90 -12.55 -12.48
N LEU A 1219 3.28 -11.90 -11.37
CA LEU A 1219 4.40 -10.97 -11.29
C LEU A 1219 5.74 -11.67 -11.61
N ALA A 1220 6.03 -12.80 -10.96
CA ALA A 1220 7.28 -13.54 -11.19
C ALA A 1220 7.35 -14.09 -12.62
N GLY A 1221 6.23 -14.58 -13.16
CA GLY A 1221 6.12 -15.03 -14.55
C GLY A 1221 6.41 -13.90 -15.55
N TYR A 1222 5.82 -12.72 -15.32
CA TYR A 1222 6.09 -11.52 -16.10
C TYR A 1222 7.57 -11.09 -16.02
N MET A 1223 8.13 -11.02 -14.82
CA MET A 1223 9.54 -10.64 -14.62
C MET A 1223 10.47 -11.58 -15.39
N ARG A 1224 10.24 -12.90 -15.35
CA ARG A 1224 11.04 -13.84 -16.15
C ARG A 1224 10.87 -13.61 -17.64
N ALA A 1225 9.62 -13.47 -18.12
CA ALA A 1225 9.36 -13.26 -19.53
C ALA A 1225 10.00 -11.96 -20.06
N ARG A 1226 10.05 -10.89 -19.25
CA ARG A 1226 10.65 -9.60 -19.62
C ARG A 1226 12.17 -9.59 -19.49
N PHE A 1227 12.69 -10.03 -18.36
CA PHE A 1227 14.11 -9.85 -18.01
C PHE A 1227 14.99 -11.05 -18.39
N ALA A 1228 14.39 -12.21 -18.66
CA ALA A 1228 15.06 -13.41 -19.15
C ALA A 1228 14.26 -14.09 -20.29
N PRO A 1229 13.94 -13.37 -21.40
CA PRO A 1229 13.08 -13.87 -22.48
C PRO A 1229 13.64 -15.10 -23.22
N GLN A 1230 14.94 -15.35 -23.10
CA GLN A 1230 15.62 -16.53 -23.63
C GLN A 1230 15.30 -17.81 -22.85
N GLU A 1231 14.79 -17.70 -21.63
CA GLU A 1231 14.48 -18.83 -20.77
C GLU A 1231 13.00 -19.25 -20.89
N PRO A 1232 12.68 -20.55 -20.84
CA PRO A 1232 11.30 -21.00 -20.83
C PRO A 1232 10.61 -20.60 -19.52
N ALA A 1233 9.29 -20.39 -19.56
CA ALA A 1233 8.47 -20.15 -18.37
C ALA A 1233 8.61 -21.28 -17.34
N TRP A 1234 8.60 -20.93 -16.05
CA TRP A 1234 8.61 -21.93 -14.98
C TRP A 1234 7.32 -22.77 -15.00
N LYS A 1235 7.44 -24.06 -14.71
CA LYS A 1235 6.30 -24.98 -14.62
C LYS A 1235 5.66 -24.89 -13.24
N ASN A 1236 4.32 -24.96 -13.18
CA ASN A 1236 3.54 -25.00 -11.93
C ASN A 1236 3.86 -23.86 -10.94
N LEU A 1237 4.16 -22.66 -11.46
CA LEU A 1237 4.57 -21.52 -10.64
C LEU A 1237 3.63 -21.21 -9.46
N PRO A 1238 2.28 -21.26 -9.58
CA PRO A 1238 1.39 -21.05 -8.42
C PRO A 1238 1.63 -22.03 -7.26
N ALA A 1239 1.92 -23.30 -7.56
CA ALA A 1239 2.21 -24.29 -6.54
C ALA A 1239 3.58 -24.04 -5.87
N GLU A 1240 4.56 -23.56 -6.65
CA GLU A 1240 5.87 -23.16 -6.11
C GLU A 1240 5.77 -21.94 -5.20
N VAL A 1241 4.93 -20.95 -5.54
CA VAL A 1241 4.64 -19.80 -4.67
C VAL A 1241 4.06 -20.25 -3.34
N ALA A 1242 3.00 -21.07 -3.37
CA ALA A 1242 2.37 -21.60 -2.16
C ALA A 1242 3.38 -22.36 -1.30
N ARG A 1243 4.23 -23.18 -1.92
CA ARG A 1243 5.28 -23.94 -1.22
C ARG A 1243 6.34 -23.04 -0.57
N VAL A 1244 6.88 -22.07 -1.32
CA VAL A 1244 7.91 -21.14 -0.81
C VAL A 1244 7.35 -20.27 0.31
N ARG A 1245 6.10 -19.81 0.15
CA ARG A 1245 5.42 -19.01 1.16
C ARG A 1245 5.11 -19.80 2.44
N ALA A 1246 4.69 -21.06 2.33
CA ALA A 1246 4.46 -21.91 3.49
C ALA A 1246 5.75 -22.22 4.27
N ALA A 1247 6.91 -22.15 3.62
CA ALA A 1247 8.20 -22.26 4.29
C ALA A 1247 8.50 -20.96 5.07
N ARG A 1248 9.04 -21.09 6.29
CA ARG A 1248 9.54 -19.95 7.06
C ARG A 1248 10.68 -19.26 6.31
N GLY A 1249 10.72 -17.94 6.38
CA GLY A 1249 11.81 -17.13 5.83
C GLY A 1249 13.09 -17.32 6.63
N HIS A 1250 14.24 -17.11 6.00
CA HIS A 1250 15.54 -17.09 6.68
C HIS A 1250 15.62 -15.85 7.59
N GLY A 1251 15.90 -16.02 8.88
CA GLY A 1251 15.92 -14.94 9.88
C GLY A 1251 14.56 -14.54 10.47
N ALA A 1252 13.47 -15.24 10.12
CA ALA A 1252 12.16 -15.06 10.75
C ALA A 1252 12.01 -16.01 11.95
N GLU A 1253 12.65 -15.67 13.08
CA GLU A 1253 12.37 -16.24 14.40
C GLU A 1253 12.02 -15.15 15.41
#